data_AF-A0A1I0VJL3-F1
#
_entry.id   AF-A0A1I0VJL3-F1
#
_cell.length_a   1.000
_cell.length_b   1.000
_cell.length_c   1.000
_cell.angle_alpha   90.00
_cell.angle_beta   90.00
_cell.angle_gamma   90.00
#
_symmetry.space_group_name_H-M   'P 1'
#
loop_
_entity.id
_entity.type
_entity.pdbx_description
1 polymer ?
#
loop_
_entity_poly.entity_id
_entity_poly.type
_entity_poly.pdbx_seq_one_letter_code
_entity_poly.pdbx_strand_id
1 'polypeptide(L)'
;MSAIVGERDALLQATAERFSTVADGKAILMAASTPVFRVNSGGAGAPASIAVTAKPVNVVGDIVFSVSAGTSLRIDGNVATVDFASMTTDTALVQARIREFGVDHIANYMVSKVFDGVAGDTGPAGLNTGQAFAYKRAAAAPVDTPGDVIFSFATAAITTPAGNDLANGWSKSIPTGTAPLYVRVAAASSRNATDNIAANEWSAAVQLAKDGTDGLNVAAVRIYQRGATNIAPPLPSAACTFTFATGALAGLNNGWSAQVPSTGGAYLFTSGAMAAARTATDDIAPGEWAAAARLAADGATGQRGTVTVTAPGYSTWSDASAVYELGRAGYGAPVNRDVVTLYDATHAATKYFENGAWLVLGTVLNGNLLVDGSVAAKAVSVDKLSAFVSDLGEVKAGDIYSCTMHGGAGYPTAGYAWPNGTGNGQGFHLSGQGLRFGDYNNGAGTQYFEISPDGRIFAPGFTIAGGRANFSGNVVTGAGTGFRIEMGPDDPVYAMWAGAGAKNDVNAIFYLKRSGAGYFGGALTAGALRTAVSSPEINPNAQLFNGPFGSNGGLITVICSFDWQRSLGSTRATYTAGDGTTRAVVSLYRGLAGAPADTLLASSTFTGPPAAIENTLIFDEMSTCKLSVSGSFTFTDDARSTADHTYRVTVAMVEQAVTIGPRPGADRPPANTVYQRLSNTTVE
;
A
#
# COMPACT_ATOMS: atom_id res chain seq x y z
N MET A 1 38.51 -149.60 65.90
CA MET A 1 37.64 -148.46 66.24
C MET A 1 37.67 -147.52 65.04
N SER A 2 36.50 -147.13 64.57
CA SER A 2 36.21 -146.30 63.39
C SER A 2 36.91 -144.93 63.38
N ALA A 3 37.27 -144.45 62.18
CA ALA A 3 36.95 -143.12 61.66
C ALA A 3 37.13 -143.17 60.14
N ILE A 4 36.07 -143.48 59.37
CA ILE A 4 35.25 -142.49 58.64
C ILE A 4 36.09 -141.47 57.88
N VAL A 5 36.47 -141.80 56.64
CA VAL A 5 36.44 -140.86 55.50
C VAL A 5 35.90 -141.67 54.32
N GLY A 6 34.59 -141.60 54.15
CA GLY A 6 33.90 -142.25 53.04
C GLY A 6 34.05 -141.47 51.75
N GLU A 7 33.77 -142.14 50.64
CA GLU A 7 33.66 -141.62 49.27
C GLU A 7 32.81 -140.33 49.16
N ARG A 8 32.03 -139.98 50.18
CA ARG A 8 31.30 -138.72 50.31
C ARG A 8 32.21 -137.49 50.23
N ASP A 9 33.39 -137.49 50.85
CA ASP A 9 34.27 -136.32 50.84
C ASP A 9 35.00 -136.13 49.50
N ALA A 10 35.35 -137.23 48.82
CA ALA A 10 35.88 -137.17 47.46
C ALA A 10 34.80 -136.76 46.44
N LEU A 11 33.54 -137.17 46.63
CA LEU A 11 32.42 -136.73 45.80
C LEU A 11 32.07 -135.25 46.04
N LEU A 12 32.26 -134.72 47.25
CA LEU A 12 32.06 -133.30 47.55
C LEU A 12 33.15 -132.39 46.97
N GLN A 13 34.36 -132.91 46.71
CA GLN A 13 35.44 -132.15 46.05
C GLN A 13 35.37 -132.16 44.53
N ALA A 14 34.63 -133.11 43.93
CA ALA A 14 34.45 -133.22 42.47
C ALA A 14 33.13 -132.64 41.94
N THR A 15 32.26 -132.10 42.80
CA THR A 15 31.08 -131.36 42.36
C THR A 15 31.49 -130.02 41.73
N ALA A 16 31.13 -129.82 40.46
CA ALA A 16 31.21 -128.52 39.80
C ALA A 16 30.49 -127.43 40.62
N GLU A 17 31.03 -126.22 40.59
CA GLU A 17 30.54 -125.08 41.36
C GLU A 17 29.01 -124.91 41.26
N ARG A 18 28.39 -124.89 42.44
CA ARG A 18 26.98 -124.63 42.68
C ARG A 18 26.78 -123.11 42.81
N PHE A 19 25.85 -122.59 42.00
CA PHE A 19 25.25 -121.25 42.04
C PHE A 19 26.09 -120.09 41.47
N SER A 20 25.83 -119.75 40.21
CA SER A 20 25.85 -118.35 39.77
C SER A 20 24.78 -117.59 40.59
N THR A 21 25.19 -116.52 41.27
CA THR A 21 24.30 -115.69 42.07
C THR A 21 23.30 -114.96 41.17
N VAL A 22 22.11 -114.69 41.69
CA VAL A 22 20.94 -114.08 41.00
C VAL A 22 21.19 -112.62 40.55
N ALA A 23 22.45 -112.17 40.45
CA ALA A 23 22.86 -110.80 40.16
C ALA A 23 23.09 -110.50 38.67
N ASP A 24 23.00 -111.48 37.76
CA ASP A 24 23.29 -111.28 36.33
C ASP A 24 22.09 -110.81 35.48
N GLY A 25 20.93 -110.54 36.08
CA GLY A 25 19.78 -109.96 35.35
C GLY A 25 19.20 -110.85 34.23
N LYS A 26 19.28 -112.17 34.40
CA LYS A 26 18.80 -113.16 33.41
C LYS A 26 17.28 -113.10 33.23
N ALA A 27 16.81 -112.72 32.04
CA ALA A 27 15.38 -112.59 31.76
C ALA A 27 15.07 -112.83 30.27
N ILE A 28 13.78 -113.01 29.97
CA ILE A 28 13.25 -112.90 28.61
C ILE A 28 12.35 -111.66 28.58
N LEU A 29 12.65 -110.71 27.71
CA LEU A 29 11.79 -109.55 27.49
C LEU A 29 10.89 -109.83 26.29
N MET A 30 9.58 -109.57 26.43
CA MET A 30 8.63 -109.70 25.33
C MET A 30 7.96 -108.38 24.99
N ALA A 31 7.81 -108.12 23.69
CA ALA A 31 7.11 -106.95 23.18
C ALA A 31 6.28 -107.35 21.95
N ALA A 32 5.05 -106.82 21.85
CA ALA A 32 4.18 -107.04 20.70
C ALA A 32 4.00 -105.79 19.86
N SER A 33 3.64 -105.95 18.58
CA SER A 33 3.33 -104.83 17.67
C SER A 33 2.10 -104.01 18.11
N THR A 34 1.12 -104.64 18.75
CA THR A 34 -0.01 -104.01 19.46
C THR A 34 -0.57 -105.02 20.48
N PRO A 35 -1.13 -104.58 21.62
CA PRO A 35 -1.72 -105.49 22.59
C PRO A 35 -3.12 -106.00 22.18
N VAL A 36 -3.78 -105.38 21.19
CA VAL A 36 -5.17 -105.68 20.85
C VAL A 36 -5.50 -105.72 19.36
N PHE A 37 -6.52 -106.49 19.02
CA PHE A 37 -7.29 -106.41 17.79
C PHE A 37 -8.58 -105.61 18.02
N ARG A 38 -8.82 -104.55 17.23
CA ARG A 38 -10.13 -103.89 17.21
C ARG A 38 -11.06 -104.64 16.26
N VAL A 39 -12.27 -104.93 16.71
CA VAL A 39 -13.31 -105.67 15.98
C VAL A 39 -14.46 -104.73 15.70
N ASN A 40 -14.69 -104.44 14.42
CA ASN A 40 -15.79 -103.55 14.03
C ASN A 40 -17.15 -104.26 14.18
N SER A 41 -18.24 -103.51 13.99
CA SER A 41 -19.61 -104.04 14.04
C SER A 41 -19.89 -105.16 13.01
N GLY A 42 -19.03 -105.36 12.02
CA GLY A 42 -19.07 -106.47 11.04
C GLY A 42 -18.23 -107.70 11.41
N GLY A 43 -17.61 -107.74 12.59
CA GLY A 43 -16.85 -108.89 13.10
C GLY A 43 -15.41 -109.01 12.58
N ALA A 44 -14.92 -108.06 11.77
CA ALA A 44 -13.56 -108.09 11.23
C ALA A 44 -12.56 -107.44 12.21
N GLY A 45 -11.45 -108.14 12.49
CA GLY A 45 -10.38 -107.68 13.38
C GLY A 45 -9.24 -106.95 12.65
N ALA A 46 -8.70 -105.90 13.27
CA ALA A 46 -7.51 -105.17 12.79
C ALA A 46 -6.51 -104.89 13.94
N PRO A 47 -5.18 -105.08 13.74
CA PRO A 47 -4.53 -105.57 12.51
C PRO A 47 -4.85 -107.05 12.22
N ALA A 48 -4.46 -107.58 11.06
CA ALA A 48 -4.74 -108.99 10.73
C ALA A 48 -3.92 -109.97 11.59
N SER A 49 -2.76 -109.53 12.09
CA SER A 49 -1.87 -110.30 12.94
C SER A 49 -1.06 -109.40 13.88
N ILE A 50 -0.58 -109.99 14.97
CA ILE A 50 0.23 -109.34 16.01
C ILE A 50 1.50 -110.17 16.19
N ALA A 51 2.65 -109.53 16.00
CA ALA A 51 3.96 -110.16 16.18
C ALA A 51 4.46 -109.88 17.61
N VAL A 52 4.78 -110.95 18.35
CA VAL A 52 5.35 -110.91 19.70
C VAL A 52 6.80 -111.36 19.64
N THR A 53 7.72 -110.45 19.90
CA THR A 53 9.17 -110.71 19.86
C THR A 53 9.70 -110.97 21.25
N ALA A 54 10.43 -112.07 21.43
CA ALA A 54 11.14 -112.40 22.67
C ALA A 54 12.64 -112.14 22.52
N LYS A 55 13.23 -111.44 23.49
CA LYS A 55 14.67 -111.16 23.52
C LYS A 55 15.29 -111.73 24.81
N PRO A 56 16.24 -112.68 24.71
CA PRO A 56 16.98 -113.13 25.87
C PRO A 56 17.92 -112.02 26.35
N VAL A 57 17.97 -111.83 27.67
CA VAL A 57 18.90 -110.93 28.35
C VAL A 57 19.71 -111.78 29.32
N ASN A 58 21.02 -111.87 29.09
CA ASN A 58 21.99 -112.63 29.89
C ASN A 58 21.65 -114.11 30.14
N VAL A 59 20.74 -114.68 29.35
CA VAL A 59 20.37 -116.10 29.33
C VAL A 59 20.73 -116.66 27.96
N VAL A 60 21.35 -117.84 27.92
CA VAL A 60 21.78 -118.50 26.67
C VAL A 60 20.96 -119.78 26.48
N GLY A 61 20.34 -119.91 25.32
CA GLY A 61 19.55 -121.08 24.91
C GLY A 61 18.48 -120.72 23.88
N ASP A 62 17.89 -121.73 23.28
CA ASP A 62 16.84 -121.55 22.27
C ASP A 62 15.52 -121.11 22.93
N ILE A 63 14.84 -120.15 22.30
CA ILE A 63 13.50 -119.72 22.73
C ILE A 63 12.47 -120.70 22.22
N VAL A 64 11.68 -121.26 23.13
CA VAL A 64 10.50 -122.05 22.82
C VAL A 64 9.25 -121.24 23.17
N PHE A 65 8.39 -121.01 22.17
CA PHE A 65 7.11 -120.33 22.37
C PHE A 65 5.96 -121.31 22.60
N SER A 66 4.98 -120.89 23.40
CA SER A 66 3.67 -121.52 23.54
C SER A 66 2.58 -120.44 23.60
N VAL A 67 1.33 -120.82 23.36
CA VAL A 67 0.17 -119.93 23.49
C VAL A 67 -0.99 -120.65 24.18
N SER A 68 -1.86 -119.90 24.85
CA SER A 68 -3.11 -120.43 25.42
C SER A 68 -3.99 -121.10 24.36
N ALA A 69 -4.78 -122.09 24.78
CA ALA A 69 -5.69 -122.84 23.91
C ALA A 69 -6.67 -121.92 23.16
N GLY A 70 -7.03 -122.30 21.93
CA GLY A 70 -7.89 -121.48 21.05
C GLY A 70 -7.15 -120.44 20.21
N THR A 71 -5.82 -120.47 20.21
CA THR A 71 -4.97 -119.66 19.32
C THR A 71 -3.81 -120.51 18.82
N SER A 72 -3.37 -120.31 17.58
CA SER A 72 -2.14 -120.89 17.06
C SER A 72 -1.11 -119.80 16.74
N LEU A 73 0.18 -120.15 16.89
CA LEU A 73 1.30 -119.26 16.60
C LEU A 73 1.99 -119.66 15.30
N ARG A 74 2.45 -118.65 14.56
CA ARG A 74 3.49 -118.82 13.53
C ARG A 74 4.81 -118.30 14.08
N ILE A 75 5.80 -119.18 14.23
CA ILE A 75 7.11 -118.85 14.83
C ILE A 75 8.15 -118.67 13.73
N ASP A 76 8.89 -117.57 13.78
CA ASP A 76 10.06 -117.30 12.95
C ASP A 76 11.20 -116.78 13.84
N GLY A 77 12.15 -117.65 14.18
CA GLY A 77 13.20 -117.41 15.15
C GLY A 77 12.64 -116.92 16.50
N ASN A 78 12.97 -115.68 16.85
CA ASN A 78 12.61 -115.06 18.12
C ASN A 78 11.26 -114.33 18.10
N VAL A 79 10.44 -114.51 17.06
CA VAL A 79 9.14 -113.84 16.90
C VAL A 79 8.02 -114.88 16.79
N ALA A 80 7.03 -114.76 17.67
CA ALA A 80 5.78 -115.50 17.61
C ALA A 80 4.65 -114.59 17.10
N THR A 81 4.06 -114.94 15.96
CA THR A 81 2.94 -114.19 15.37
C THR A 81 1.60 -114.83 15.72
N VAL A 82 0.68 -114.05 16.27
CA VAL A 82 -0.73 -114.39 16.51
C VAL A 82 -1.58 -113.77 15.38
N ASP A 83 -2.29 -114.58 14.62
CA ASP A 83 -3.22 -114.09 13.60
C ASP A 83 -4.63 -113.91 14.20
N PHE A 84 -5.35 -112.83 13.86
CA PHE A 84 -6.72 -112.62 14.35
C PHE A 84 -7.64 -113.79 13.97
N ALA A 85 -7.43 -114.35 12.78
CA ALA A 85 -8.19 -115.48 12.27
C ALA A 85 -7.90 -116.80 13.02
N SER A 86 -6.71 -116.96 13.61
CA SER A 86 -6.38 -118.16 14.39
C SER A 86 -6.79 -118.05 15.85
N MET A 87 -7.04 -116.85 16.33
CA MET A 87 -7.48 -116.55 17.70
C MET A 87 -9.01 -116.64 17.79
N THR A 88 -9.53 -117.76 18.30
CA THR A 88 -10.98 -117.98 18.44
C THR A 88 -11.56 -117.44 19.75
N THR A 89 -10.69 -117.04 20.69
CA THR A 89 -11.05 -116.41 21.97
C THR A 89 -10.90 -114.90 21.91
N ASP A 90 -11.46 -114.19 22.89
CA ASP A 90 -11.28 -112.74 23.01
C ASP A 90 -9.93 -112.35 23.61
N THR A 91 -9.23 -113.29 24.26
CA THR A 91 -7.87 -113.08 24.79
C THR A 91 -6.97 -114.30 24.56
N ALA A 92 -5.69 -114.09 24.26
CA ALA A 92 -4.68 -115.13 24.06
C ALA A 92 -3.38 -114.79 24.80
N LEU A 93 -2.82 -115.73 25.55
CA LEU A 93 -1.57 -115.57 26.32
C LEU A 93 -0.42 -116.25 25.59
N VAL A 94 0.52 -115.47 25.06
CA VAL A 94 1.77 -115.95 24.43
C VAL A 94 2.85 -116.05 25.49
N GLN A 95 3.55 -117.17 25.54
CA GLN A 95 4.63 -117.44 26.49
C GLN A 95 5.92 -117.79 25.74
N ALA A 96 7.05 -117.22 26.16
CA ALA A 96 8.38 -117.60 25.70
C ALA A 96 9.18 -118.22 26.85
N ARG A 97 9.92 -119.29 26.57
CA ARG A 97 10.71 -120.02 27.55
C ARG A 97 12.10 -120.36 27.03
N ILE A 98 13.11 -120.20 27.89
CA ILE A 98 14.48 -120.70 27.67
C ILE A 98 14.86 -121.55 28.87
N ARG A 99 15.48 -122.71 28.61
CA ARG A 99 16.02 -123.60 29.65
C ARG A 99 17.54 -123.55 29.64
N GLU A 100 18.14 -122.97 30.67
CA GLU A 100 19.59 -122.85 30.82
C GLU A 100 20.03 -123.59 32.09
N PHE A 101 20.97 -124.54 31.98
CA PHE A 101 21.49 -125.35 33.10
C PHE A 101 20.41 -125.95 34.04
N GLY A 102 19.26 -126.33 33.50
CA GLY A 102 18.16 -126.97 34.25
C GLY A 102 17.12 -126.01 34.86
N VAL A 103 17.27 -124.70 34.68
CA VAL A 103 16.30 -123.67 35.16
C VAL A 103 15.51 -123.11 33.98
N ASP A 104 14.20 -122.94 34.17
CA ASP A 104 13.30 -122.37 33.17
C ASP A 104 13.09 -120.87 33.40
N HIS A 105 13.52 -120.05 32.44
CA HIS A 105 13.19 -118.63 32.37
C HIS A 105 11.98 -118.45 31.47
N ILE A 106 10.93 -117.79 31.97
CA ILE A 106 9.64 -117.68 31.29
C ILE A 106 9.18 -116.22 31.27
N ALA A 107 8.63 -115.78 30.14
CA ALA A 107 7.93 -114.52 30.01
C ALA A 107 6.57 -114.71 29.32
N ASN A 108 5.57 -113.90 29.70
CA ASN A 108 4.19 -113.99 29.21
C ASN A 108 3.72 -112.63 28.62
N TYR A 109 2.89 -112.66 27.58
CA TYR A 109 2.30 -111.48 26.94
C TYR A 109 0.87 -111.77 26.48
N MET A 110 -0.09 -110.88 26.79
CA MET A 110 -1.51 -111.07 26.47
C MET A 110 -1.93 -110.24 25.26
N VAL A 111 -2.68 -110.87 24.36
CA VAL A 111 -3.32 -110.24 23.20
C VAL A 111 -4.84 -110.30 23.37
N SER A 112 -5.59 -109.22 23.09
CA SER A 112 -7.07 -109.16 23.30
C SER A 112 -7.87 -108.63 22.11
N LYS A 113 -9.19 -108.91 22.03
CA LYS A 113 -10.15 -108.34 21.06
C LYS A 113 -11.03 -107.27 21.73
N VAL A 114 -11.41 -106.21 21.00
CA VAL A 114 -12.28 -105.11 21.49
C VAL A 114 -13.33 -104.71 20.45
N PHE A 115 -14.63 -104.63 20.81
CA PHE A 115 -15.77 -104.43 19.89
C PHE A 115 -16.44 -103.03 19.96
N ASP A 116 -17.03 -102.54 18.85
CA ASP A 116 -17.79 -101.27 18.74
C ASP A 116 -19.35 -101.41 18.96
N GLY A 117 -20.10 -100.32 19.21
CA GLY A 117 -21.58 -100.30 19.51
C GLY A 117 -22.54 -99.80 18.38
N VAL A 118 -23.89 -99.84 18.59
CA VAL A 118 -24.98 -99.55 17.58
C VAL A 118 -25.74 -98.22 17.83
N ALA A 119 -26.31 -97.56 16.79
CA ALA A 119 -27.07 -96.29 16.84
C ALA A 119 -28.61 -96.42 16.98
N GLY A 120 -29.35 -95.38 17.44
CA GLY A 120 -30.81 -95.40 17.75
C GLY A 120 -31.76 -94.49 16.92
N ASP A 121 -33.08 -94.60 17.15
CA ASP A 121 -34.18 -93.98 16.36
C ASP A 121 -34.55 -92.51 16.70
N THR A 122 -35.28 -91.80 15.80
CA THR A 122 -35.73 -90.39 15.94
C THR A 122 -37.08 -90.23 16.68
N GLY A 123 -37.26 -89.16 17.46
CA GLY A 123 -38.47 -88.88 18.28
C GLY A 123 -39.60 -88.03 17.64
N PRO A 124 -40.74 -87.82 18.34
CA PRO A 124 -41.94 -87.12 17.82
C PRO A 124 -41.84 -85.58 17.70
N ALA A 125 -42.72 -84.96 16.89
CA ALA A 125 -42.81 -83.50 16.67
C ALA A 125 -43.34 -82.70 17.89
N GLY A 126 -42.93 -81.43 18.04
CA GLY A 126 -43.31 -80.53 19.14
C GLY A 126 -44.76 -79.98 19.10
N LEU A 127 -45.18 -79.27 20.15
CA LEU A 127 -46.48 -78.59 20.26
C LEU A 127 -46.41 -77.14 19.76
N ASN A 128 -47.40 -76.70 18.98
CA ASN A 128 -47.62 -75.29 18.65
C ASN A 128 -48.58 -74.64 19.67
N THR A 129 -48.38 -73.35 19.99
CA THR A 129 -49.26 -72.58 20.89
C THR A 129 -49.57 -71.19 20.33
N GLY A 130 -50.75 -70.63 20.65
CA GLY A 130 -51.20 -69.32 20.19
C GLY A 130 -52.42 -68.79 20.97
N GLN A 131 -52.86 -67.56 20.67
CA GLN A 131 -54.04 -66.95 21.29
C GLN A 131 -54.98 -66.39 20.22
N ALA A 132 -56.27 -66.69 20.35
CA ALA A 132 -57.34 -66.15 19.52
C ALA A 132 -58.06 -65.03 20.28
N PHE A 133 -58.37 -63.93 19.58
CA PHE A 133 -59.09 -62.78 20.12
C PHE A 133 -60.39 -62.55 19.37
N ALA A 134 -61.42 -62.15 20.12
CA ALA A 134 -62.71 -61.72 19.57
C ALA A 134 -63.16 -60.44 20.27
N TYR A 135 -63.70 -59.49 19.51
CA TYR A 135 -64.10 -58.17 19.98
C TYR A 135 -65.60 -57.93 19.76
N LYS A 136 -66.24 -57.18 20.66
CA LYS A 136 -67.64 -56.78 20.54
C LYS A 136 -67.89 -55.46 21.26
N ARG A 137 -68.70 -54.58 20.66
CA ARG A 137 -69.19 -53.38 21.35
C ARG A 137 -70.57 -53.62 21.92
N ALA A 138 -70.75 -53.30 23.20
CA ALA A 138 -72.02 -53.50 23.90
C ALA A 138 -72.17 -52.50 25.06
N ALA A 139 -73.41 -52.15 25.41
CA ALA A 139 -73.68 -51.27 26.55
C ALA A 139 -73.43 -51.95 27.91
N ALA A 140 -73.43 -53.28 27.96
CA ALA A 140 -73.14 -54.11 29.12
C ALA A 140 -72.27 -55.32 28.73
N ALA A 141 -71.64 -55.96 29.71
CA ALA A 141 -70.74 -57.09 29.49
C ALA A 141 -71.46 -58.28 28.81
N PRO A 142 -71.06 -58.69 27.58
CA PRO A 142 -71.73 -59.79 26.88
C PRO A 142 -71.48 -61.15 27.53
N VAL A 143 -72.55 -61.90 27.78
CA VAL A 143 -72.49 -63.29 28.31
C VAL A 143 -72.38 -64.34 27.20
N ASP A 144 -72.69 -63.97 25.95
CA ASP A 144 -72.57 -64.82 24.76
C ASP A 144 -71.12 -65.06 24.30
N THR A 145 -70.90 -66.08 23.47
CA THR A 145 -69.58 -66.54 23.00
C THR A 145 -69.35 -66.23 21.52
N PRO A 146 -68.09 -66.03 21.04
CA PRO A 146 -67.77 -65.88 19.62
C PRO A 146 -68.03 -67.14 18.76
N GLY A 147 -68.36 -68.27 19.40
CA GLY A 147 -68.63 -69.54 18.74
C GLY A 147 -67.37 -70.37 18.48
N ASP A 148 -67.54 -71.50 17.78
CA ASP A 148 -66.44 -72.37 17.38
C ASP A 148 -65.61 -71.72 16.28
N VAL A 149 -64.28 -71.80 16.39
CA VAL A 149 -63.36 -71.22 15.41
C VAL A 149 -62.18 -72.15 15.12
N ILE A 150 -61.55 -71.97 13.96
CA ILE A 150 -60.27 -72.61 13.64
C ILE A 150 -59.15 -71.56 13.71
N PHE A 151 -58.14 -71.84 14.54
CA PHE A 151 -56.93 -71.04 14.64
C PHE A 151 -55.81 -71.68 13.83
N SER A 152 -55.12 -70.89 13.00
CA SER A 152 -53.96 -71.35 12.25
C SER A 152 -52.68 -70.82 12.87
N PHE A 153 -51.75 -71.71 13.21
CA PHE A 153 -50.44 -71.30 13.75
C PHE A 153 -49.55 -70.64 12.68
N ALA A 154 -49.79 -70.92 11.39
CA ALA A 154 -49.05 -70.29 10.30
C ALA A 154 -49.36 -68.79 10.15
N THR A 155 -50.59 -68.37 10.46
CA THR A 155 -51.03 -66.97 10.34
C THR A 155 -51.26 -66.28 11.68
N ALA A 156 -51.13 -67.02 12.79
CA ALA A 156 -51.44 -66.56 14.15
C ALA A 156 -52.84 -65.91 14.25
N ALA A 157 -53.83 -66.48 13.56
CA ALA A 157 -55.15 -65.87 13.43
C ALA A 157 -56.27 -66.91 13.29
N ILE A 158 -57.49 -66.45 13.59
CA ILE A 158 -58.72 -67.20 13.33
C ILE A 158 -58.99 -67.20 11.81
N THR A 159 -58.92 -68.38 11.19
CA THR A 159 -59.14 -68.56 9.75
C THR A 159 -60.57 -68.99 9.42
N THR A 160 -61.27 -69.65 10.34
CA THR A 160 -62.67 -70.07 10.18
C THR A 160 -63.51 -69.62 11.37
N PRO A 161 -64.70 -68.99 11.17
CA PRO A 161 -65.34 -68.64 9.89
C PRO A 161 -64.53 -67.68 9.01
N ALA A 162 -64.77 -67.67 7.69
CA ALA A 162 -64.12 -66.71 6.79
C ALA A 162 -64.64 -65.28 7.03
N GLY A 163 -63.82 -64.27 6.77
CA GLY A 163 -64.17 -62.86 7.03
C GLY A 163 -63.92 -62.41 8.47
N ASN A 164 -64.46 -61.26 8.83
CA ASN A 164 -64.25 -60.63 10.15
C ASN A 164 -65.28 -61.05 11.20
N ASP A 165 -66.47 -61.47 10.76
CA ASP A 165 -67.61 -61.71 11.65
C ASP A 165 -67.51 -63.11 12.28
N LEU A 166 -67.78 -63.15 13.58
CA LEU A 166 -67.89 -64.36 14.40
C LEU A 166 -69.34 -64.48 14.91
N ALA A 167 -69.66 -65.55 15.63
CA ALA A 167 -71.01 -65.74 16.14
C ALA A 167 -71.40 -64.63 17.13
N ASN A 168 -72.71 -64.42 17.30
CA ASN A 168 -73.28 -63.50 18.28
C ASN A 168 -72.78 -62.04 18.18
N GLY A 169 -72.38 -61.59 16.98
CA GLY A 169 -71.90 -60.22 16.76
C GLY A 169 -70.52 -59.93 17.33
N TRP A 170 -69.73 -60.97 17.62
CA TRP A 170 -68.30 -60.85 17.86
C TRP A 170 -67.56 -60.71 16.54
N SER A 171 -66.36 -60.15 16.57
CA SER A 171 -65.53 -59.94 15.38
C SER A 171 -64.05 -60.17 15.67
N LYS A 172 -63.28 -60.51 14.63
CA LYS A 172 -61.82 -60.71 14.73
C LYS A 172 -61.05 -59.40 14.88
N SER A 173 -61.59 -58.31 14.32
CA SER A 173 -61.08 -56.94 14.44
C SER A 173 -62.00 -56.08 15.29
N ILE A 174 -61.49 -54.94 15.78
CA ILE A 174 -62.22 -54.03 16.67
C ILE A 174 -63.36 -53.33 15.90
N PRO A 175 -64.64 -53.47 16.32
CA PRO A 175 -65.75 -52.75 15.69
C PRO A 175 -65.65 -51.22 15.88
N THR A 176 -66.22 -50.45 14.95
CA THR A 176 -66.43 -49.00 15.10
C THR A 176 -67.62 -48.70 16.03
N GLY A 177 -67.67 -47.50 16.63
CA GLY A 177 -68.77 -47.06 17.51
C GLY A 177 -68.29 -46.47 18.85
N THR A 178 -69.23 -45.99 19.66
CA THR A 178 -68.98 -45.31 20.96
C THR A 178 -69.38 -46.15 22.18
N ALA A 179 -70.11 -47.27 21.98
CA ALA A 179 -70.41 -48.20 23.07
C ALA A 179 -69.11 -48.86 23.60
N PRO A 180 -69.04 -49.24 24.89
CA PRO A 180 -67.87 -49.90 25.47
C PRO A 180 -67.42 -51.11 24.64
N LEU A 181 -66.10 -51.23 24.47
CA LEU A 181 -65.45 -52.30 23.74
C LEU A 181 -65.10 -53.45 24.68
N TYR A 182 -65.52 -54.67 24.35
CA TYR A 182 -65.22 -55.90 25.08
C TYR A 182 -64.37 -56.85 24.23
N VAL A 183 -63.56 -57.67 24.91
CA VAL A 183 -62.70 -58.71 24.30
C VAL A 183 -62.92 -60.06 25.01
N ARG A 184 -62.87 -61.14 24.24
CA ARG A 184 -62.71 -62.53 24.73
C ARG A 184 -61.45 -63.14 24.13
N VAL A 185 -60.82 -64.04 24.88
CA VAL A 185 -59.57 -64.71 24.48
C VAL A 185 -59.70 -66.22 24.66
N ALA A 186 -59.15 -67.00 23.72
CA ALA A 186 -59.00 -68.45 23.84
C ALA A 186 -57.55 -68.85 23.52
N ALA A 187 -57.07 -69.92 24.14
CA ALA A 187 -55.74 -70.48 23.86
C ALA A 187 -55.84 -71.54 22.75
N ALA A 188 -54.93 -71.49 21.78
CA ALA A 188 -54.76 -72.51 20.75
C ALA A 188 -53.55 -73.39 21.09
N SER A 189 -53.67 -74.71 21.09
CA SER A 189 -52.58 -75.66 21.35
C SER A 189 -52.75 -76.99 20.61
N SER A 190 -51.90 -77.28 19.62
CA SER A 190 -51.99 -78.52 18.84
C SER A 190 -50.63 -78.91 18.23
N ARG A 191 -50.44 -80.21 17.98
CA ARG A 191 -49.28 -80.73 17.21
C ARG A 191 -49.48 -80.60 15.70
N ASN A 192 -50.69 -80.25 15.27
CA ASN A 192 -51.04 -79.98 13.88
C ASN A 192 -50.81 -78.50 13.54
N ALA A 193 -50.94 -78.16 12.25
CA ALA A 193 -50.81 -76.78 11.76
C ALA A 193 -51.97 -75.85 12.19
N THR A 194 -53.07 -76.43 12.67
CA THR A 194 -54.26 -75.72 13.12
C THR A 194 -54.75 -76.28 14.45
N ASP A 195 -55.56 -75.48 15.13
CA ASP A 195 -56.31 -75.86 16.31
C ASP A 195 -57.80 -75.51 16.20
N ASN A 196 -58.65 -76.37 16.75
CA ASN A 196 -60.10 -76.21 16.75
C ASN A 196 -60.52 -75.70 18.13
N ILE A 197 -60.82 -74.41 18.23
CA ILE A 197 -61.24 -73.78 19.48
C ILE A 197 -62.78 -73.83 19.55
N ALA A 198 -63.30 -74.58 20.50
CA ALA A 198 -64.71 -74.70 20.77
C ALA A 198 -65.26 -73.47 21.51
N ALA A 199 -66.56 -73.23 21.37
CA ALA A 199 -67.25 -72.05 21.91
C ALA A 199 -67.14 -71.90 23.45
N ASN A 200 -66.91 -73.00 24.17
CA ASN A 200 -66.74 -73.04 25.63
C ASN A 200 -65.29 -72.81 26.10
N GLU A 201 -64.32 -72.73 25.19
CA GLU A 201 -62.90 -72.48 25.52
C GLU A 201 -62.55 -70.98 25.62
N TRP A 202 -63.47 -70.11 25.19
CA TRP A 202 -63.33 -68.66 25.30
C TRP A 202 -63.47 -68.18 26.75
N SER A 203 -62.64 -67.21 27.12
CA SER A 203 -62.77 -66.47 28.37
C SER A 203 -64.14 -65.78 28.49
N ALA A 204 -64.48 -65.35 29.71
CA ALA A 204 -65.53 -64.34 29.89
C ALA A 204 -65.15 -63.03 29.17
N ALA A 205 -66.16 -62.23 28.79
CA ALA A 205 -65.94 -60.94 28.17
C ALA A 205 -65.35 -59.94 29.16
N VAL A 206 -64.25 -59.27 28.78
CA VAL A 206 -63.59 -58.23 29.57
C VAL A 206 -63.69 -56.90 28.85
N GLN A 207 -64.00 -55.82 29.56
CA GLN A 207 -64.06 -54.49 28.97
C GLN A 207 -62.64 -54.00 28.66
N LEU A 208 -62.37 -53.76 27.38
CA LEU A 208 -61.08 -53.28 26.87
C LEU A 208 -61.01 -51.74 26.87
N ALA A 209 -62.10 -51.04 26.52
CA ALA A 209 -62.14 -49.58 26.49
C ALA A 209 -63.57 -49.00 26.61
N LYS A 210 -63.68 -47.73 27.05
CA LYS A 210 -64.89 -46.89 26.97
C LYS A 210 -64.50 -45.42 26.75
N ASP A 211 -65.41 -44.63 26.18
CA ASP A 211 -65.20 -43.18 25.99
C ASP A 211 -65.15 -42.43 27.34
N GLY A 212 -64.38 -41.33 27.39
CA GLY A 212 -64.22 -40.46 28.56
C GLY A 212 -65.25 -39.31 28.61
N THR A 213 -65.25 -38.52 29.68
CA THR A 213 -66.07 -37.29 29.78
C THR A 213 -65.42 -36.12 29.02
N ASP A 214 -66.22 -35.23 28.42
CA ASP A 214 -65.74 -34.01 27.75
C ASP A 214 -64.88 -33.11 28.65
N GLY A 215 -63.90 -32.42 28.05
CA GLY A 215 -63.03 -31.45 28.74
C GLY A 215 -63.73 -30.14 29.12
N LEU A 216 -63.06 -29.31 29.93
CA LEU A 216 -63.52 -27.93 30.21
C LEU A 216 -63.13 -26.99 29.06
N ASN A 217 -64.05 -26.14 28.61
CA ASN A 217 -63.72 -24.95 27.84
C ASN A 217 -63.16 -23.89 28.82
N VAL A 218 -62.05 -23.23 28.46
CA VAL A 218 -61.42 -22.19 29.31
C VAL A 218 -61.06 -20.99 28.44
N ALA A 219 -61.41 -19.78 28.88
CA ALA A 219 -61.07 -18.53 28.20
C ALA A 219 -60.77 -17.39 29.18
N ALA A 220 -59.69 -16.64 28.93
CA ALA A 220 -59.39 -15.43 29.68
C ALA A 220 -60.25 -14.27 29.16
N VAL A 221 -60.96 -13.60 30.07
CA VAL A 221 -61.84 -12.48 29.75
C VAL A 221 -61.26 -11.20 30.32
N ARG A 222 -61.23 -10.14 29.51
CA ARG A 222 -60.74 -8.81 29.89
C ARG A 222 -61.79 -7.74 29.61
N ILE A 223 -61.89 -6.79 30.53
CA ILE A 223 -62.78 -5.65 30.44
C ILE A 223 -62.00 -4.36 30.68
N TYR A 224 -62.51 -3.26 30.13
CA TYR A 224 -61.90 -1.94 30.15
C TYR A 224 -62.92 -0.85 30.49
N GLN A 225 -62.46 0.19 31.17
CA GLN A 225 -63.25 1.38 31.45
C GLN A 225 -62.33 2.61 31.52
N ARG A 226 -62.78 3.75 30.99
CA ARG A 226 -62.11 5.04 31.19
C ARG A 226 -62.70 5.81 32.37
N GLY A 227 -61.85 6.52 33.10
CA GLY A 227 -62.23 7.37 34.22
C GLY A 227 -61.55 8.74 34.16
N ALA A 228 -62.23 9.76 34.70
CA ALA A 228 -61.70 11.12 34.80
C ALA A 228 -60.64 11.27 35.92
N THR A 229 -60.64 10.36 36.91
CA THR A 229 -59.71 10.37 38.04
C THR A 229 -58.89 9.08 38.07
N ASN A 230 -57.81 9.08 38.83
CA ASN A 230 -56.94 7.92 39.03
C ASN A 230 -57.51 6.90 40.05
N ILE A 231 -58.83 6.88 40.28
CA ILE A 231 -59.51 5.98 41.21
C ILE A 231 -60.18 4.85 40.42
N ALA A 232 -59.92 3.60 40.81
CA ALA A 232 -60.45 2.42 40.13
C ALA A 232 -62.00 2.39 40.21
N PRO A 233 -62.71 2.21 39.08
CA PRO A 233 -64.17 2.07 39.08
C PRO A 233 -64.65 0.78 39.75
N PRO A 234 -65.91 0.74 40.27
CA PRO A 234 -66.51 -0.50 40.75
C PRO A 234 -66.60 -1.57 39.64
N LEU A 235 -66.19 -2.80 39.94
CA LEU A 235 -66.30 -3.96 39.04
C LEU A 235 -67.77 -4.29 38.70
N PRO A 236 -68.03 -5.14 37.68
CA PRO A 236 -69.38 -5.57 37.37
C PRO A 236 -70.08 -6.23 38.57
N SER A 237 -71.33 -5.84 38.83
CA SER A 237 -72.11 -6.30 39.99
C SER A 237 -73.13 -7.40 39.66
N ALA A 238 -73.28 -7.75 38.39
CA ALA A 238 -74.12 -8.86 37.91
C ALA A 238 -73.26 -9.90 37.18
N ALA A 239 -73.78 -11.13 37.08
CA ALA A 239 -73.11 -12.17 36.30
C ALA A 239 -73.01 -11.78 34.83
N CYS A 240 -71.84 -11.99 34.23
CA CYS A 240 -71.57 -11.71 32.82
C CYS A 240 -71.42 -13.03 32.06
N THR A 241 -72.26 -13.28 31.05
CA THR A 241 -72.23 -14.54 30.30
C THR A 241 -71.18 -14.47 29.18
N PHE A 242 -70.23 -15.40 29.21
CA PHE A 242 -69.24 -15.61 28.16
C PHE A 242 -69.63 -16.78 27.26
N THR A 243 -69.59 -16.59 25.94
CA THR A 243 -69.88 -17.65 24.95
C THR A 243 -68.59 -18.12 24.28
N PHE A 244 -68.20 -19.38 24.51
CA PHE A 244 -66.90 -19.89 24.03
C PHE A 244 -66.80 -19.92 22.50
N ALA A 245 -67.89 -20.20 21.80
CA ALA A 245 -67.90 -20.29 20.34
C ALA A 245 -67.63 -18.94 19.63
N THR A 246 -67.99 -17.81 20.25
CA THR A 246 -67.91 -16.48 19.63
C THR A 246 -66.91 -15.55 20.32
N GLY A 247 -66.46 -15.89 21.53
CA GLY A 247 -65.68 -14.98 22.38
C GLY A 247 -66.48 -13.77 22.88
N ALA A 248 -67.81 -13.80 22.76
CA ALA A 248 -68.67 -12.69 23.15
C ALA A 248 -68.92 -12.70 24.66
N LEU A 249 -68.81 -11.51 25.27
CA LEU A 249 -69.16 -11.26 26.66
C LEU A 249 -70.40 -10.35 26.71
N ALA A 250 -71.46 -10.82 27.35
CA ALA A 250 -72.70 -10.09 27.54
C ALA A 250 -72.95 -9.79 29.03
N GLY A 251 -73.81 -8.82 29.32
CA GLY A 251 -74.22 -8.50 30.71
C GLY A 251 -73.30 -7.54 31.47
N LEU A 252 -72.29 -6.95 30.81
CA LEU A 252 -71.44 -5.93 31.44
C LEU A 252 -72.26 -4.74 31.94
N ASN A 253 -71.96 -4.29 33.16
CA ASN A 253 -72.56 -3.11 33.78
C ASN A 253 -71.47 -2.19 34.39
N ASN A 254 -71.89 -1.15 35.11
CA ASN A 254 -70.99 -0.17 35.75
C ASN A 254 -70.03 0.59 34.80
N GLY A 255 -70.33 0.59 33.50
CA GLY A 255 -69.53 1.31 32.49
C GLY A 255 -68.34 0.53 31.94
N TRP A 256 -68.20 -0.75 32.29
CA TRP A 256 -67.20 -1.64 31.72
C TRP A 256 -67.56 -2.06 30.30
N SER A 257 -66.53 -2.25 29.46
CA SER A 257 -66.65 -2.68 28.08
C SER A 257 -65.67 -3.82 27.80
N ALA A 258 -66.01 -4.72 26.89
CA ALA A 258 -65.09 -5.74 26.38
C ALA A 258 -64.02 -5.14 25.44
N GLN A 259 -64.21 -3.89 24.99
CA GLN A 259 -63.29 -3.14 24.13
C GLN A 259 -62.80 -1.88 24.81
N VAL A 260 -61.58 -1.43 24.49
CA VAL A 260 -61.02 -0.18 25.03
C VAL A 260 -61.87 1.02 24.60
N PRO A 261 -62.47 1.79 25.54
CA PRO A 261 -63.27 2.96 25.18
C PRO A 261 -62.42 4.10 24.58
N SER A 262 -62.94 4.79 23.56
CA SER A 262 -62.31 5.97 22.93
C SER A 262 -62.58 7.28 23.67
N THR A 263 -63.52 7.29 24.62
CA THR A 263 -63.94 8.46 25.41
C THR A 263 -64.15 8.05 26.88
N GLY A 264 -64.26 9.02 27.80
CA GLY A 264 -64.57 8.74 29.22
C GLY A 264 -63.49 9.17 30.23
N GLY A 265 -62.47 9.90 29.81
CA GLY A 265 -61.45 10.48 30.71
C GLY A 265 -60.03 9.96 30.48
N ALA A 266 -59.08 10.56 31.19
CA ALA A 266 -57.65 10.40 30.95
C ALA A 266 -57.05 9.07 31.43
N TYR A 267 -57.74 8.32 32.30
CA TYR A 267 -57.21 7.08 32.88
C TYR A 267 -57.94 5.87 32.32
N LEU A 268 -57.20 4.88 31.84
CA LEU A 268 -57.71 3.60 31.37
C LEU A 268 -57.50 2.53 32.44
N PHE A 269 -58.58 1.88 32.87
CA PHE A 269 -58.58 0.76 33.82
C PHE A 269 -58.92 -0.55 33.12
N THR A 270 -58.43 -1.65 33.67
CA THR A 270 -58.72 -3.01 33.22
C THR A 270 -58.98 -3.96 34.39
N SER A 271 -59.83 -4.95 34.17
CA SER A 271 -60.04 -6.11 35.05
C SER A 271 -60.16 -7.36 34.18
N GLY A 272 -59.97 -8.54 34.77
CA GLY A 272 -60.12 -9.80 34.09
C GLY A 272 -60.66 -10.91 34.97
N ALA A 273 -61.21 -11.93 34.32
CA ALA A 273 -61.74 -13.16 34.92
C ALA A 273 -61.40 -14.35 34.01
N MET A 274 -61.59 -15.57 34.51
CA MET A 274 -61.42 -16.82 33.75
C MET A 274 -62.78 -17.47 33.56
N ALA A 275 -63.26 -17.52 32.33
CA ALA A 275 -64.46 -18.28 31.99
C ALA A 275 -64.12 -19.77 31.89
N ALA A 276 -64.81 -20.65 32.62
CA ALA A 276 -64.53 -22.09 32.64
C ALA A 276 -65.79 -22.96 32.80
N ALA A 277 -66.24 -23.62 31.73
CA ALA A 277 -67.40 -24.52 31.78
C ALA A 277 -67.31 -25.71 30.83
N ARG A 278 -68.04 -26.79 31.14
CA ARG A 278 -68.23 -27.95 30.23
C ARG A 278 -69.34 -27.69 29.19
N THR A 279 -70.11 -26.62 29.39
CA THR A 279 -71.17 -26.14 28.50
C THR A 279 -70.63 -25.15 27.47
N ALA A 280 -71.47 -24.75 26.52
CA ALA A 280 -71.13 -23.77 25.47
C ALA A 280 -70.96 -22.33 25.99
N THR A 281 -71.45 -22.05 27.20
CA THR A 281 -71.35 -20.74 27.86
C THR A 281 -70.90 -20.92 29.31
N ASP A 282 -70.37 -19.84 29.87
CA ASP A 282 -70.04 -19.70 31.28
C ASP A 282 -70.57 -18.37 31.84
N ASP A 283 -71.03 -18.37 33.09
CA ASP A 283 -71.57 -17.19 33.77
C ASP A 283 -70.56 -16.69 34.80
N ILE A 284 -69.84 -15.62 34.44
CA ILE A 284 -68.80 -15.04 35.28
C ILE A 284 -69.45 -14.22 36.40
N ALA A 285 -69.38 -14.71 37.63
CA ALA A 285 -69.98 -14.07 38.79
C ALA A 285 -69.21 -12.78 39.20
N PRO A 286 -69.85 -11.82 39.88
CA PRO A 286 -69.20 -10.58 40.32
C PRO A 286 -67.91 -10.79 41.13
N GLY A 287 -67.83 -11.87 41.92
CA GLY A 287 -66.66 -12.21 42.74
C GLY A 287 -65.48 -12.81 41.98
N GLU A 288 -65.65 -13.15 40.69
CA GLU A 288 -64.60 -13.79 39.87
C GLU A 288 -63.72 -12.77 39.13
N TRP A 289 -64.15 -11.51 39.10
CA TRP A 289 -63.37 -10.42 38.53
C TRP A 289 -62.20 -10.06 39.45
N ALA A 290 -60.99 -10.02 38.88
CA ALA A 290 -59.82 -9.49 39.55
C ALA A 290 -60.01 -7.99 39.88
N ALA A 291 -59.32 -7.52 40.91
CA ALA A 291 -59.30 -6.10 41.25
C ALA A 291 -58.94 -5.23 40.02
N ALA A 292 -59.73 -4.17 39.79
CA ALA A 292 -59.49 -3.26 38.68
C ALA A 292 -58.14 -2.54 38.85
N ALA A 293 -57.31 -2.59 37.81
CA ALA A 293 -55.99 -1.98 37.79
C ALA A 293 -55.91 -0.90 36.70
N ARG A 294 -55.11 0.15 36.94
CA ARG A 294 -54.82 1.15 35.91
C ARG A 294 -53.89 0.56 34.86
N LEU A 295 -54.33 0.56 33.61
CA LEU A 295 -53.54 0.15 32.45
C LEU A 295 -52.72 1.31 31.87
N ALA A 296 -53.32 2.50 31.72
CA ALA A 296 -52.67 3.67 31.12
C ALA A 296 -53.26 4.99 31.62
N ALA A 297 -52.53 6.08 31.38
CA ALA A 297 -53.02 7.45 31.50
C ALA A 297 -52.61 8.24 30.25
N ASP A 298 -53.44 9.20 29.83
CA ASP A 298 -53.11 10.11 28.72
C ASP A 298 -51.89 10.98 29.09
N GLY A 299 -51.06 11.32 28.10
CA GLY A 299 -49.88 12.16 28.29
C GLY A 299 -50.23 13.64 28.52
N ALA A 300 -49.31 14.39 29.14
CA ALA A 300 -49.42 15.85 29.19
C ALA A 300 -49.42 16.44 27.77
N THR A 301 -50.14 17.54 27.56
CA THR A 301 -50.10 18.27 26.28
C THR A 301 -48.66 18.73 26.00
N GLY A 302 -48.18 18.51 24.77
CA GLY A 302 -46.84 18.95 24.36
C GLY A 302 -46.68 20.47 24.41
N GLN A 303 -45.47 20.93 24.70
CA GLN A 303 -45.11 22.34 24.63
C GLN A 303 -45.13 22.83 23.16
N ARG A 304 -45.59 24.06 22.91
CA ARG A 304 -45.60 24.66 21.56
C ARG A 304 -44.17 24.71 20.99
N GLY A 305 -44.02 24.37 19.70
CA GLY A 305 -42.75 24.52 18.97
C GLY A 305 -42.36 25.99 18.72
N THR A 306 -41.22 26.19 18.06
CA THR A 306 -40.69 27.52 17.70
C THR A 306 -41.33 28.03 16.42
N VAL A 307 -41.56 29.33 16.29
CA VAL A 307 -42.14 29.94 15.07
C VAL A 307 -41.27 31.02 14.47
N THR A 308 -41.55 31.36 13.21
CA THR A 308 -41.01 32.55 12.54
C THR A 308 -42.16 33.44 12.09
N VAL A 309 -42.16 34.71 12.51
CA VAL A 309 -43.14 35.72 12.13
C VAL A 309 -42.44 36.85 11.38
N THR A 310 -43.03 37.29 10.27
CA THR A 310 -42.52 38.42 9.48
C THR A 310 -43.64 39.45 9.34
N ALA A 311 -43.43 40.66 9.87
CA ALA A 311 -44.46 41.69 9.97
C ALA A 311 -43.99 43.03 9.35
N PRO A 312 -44.74 43.57 8.36
CA PRO A 312 -44.45 44.87 7.76
C PRO A 312 -44.98 46.04 8.61
N GLY A 313 -44.51 47.25 8.31
CA GLY A 313 -45.02 48.51 8.88
C GLY A 313 -44.21 49.06 10.06
N TYR A 314 -43.01 48.53 10.30
CA TYR A 314 -42.16 48.93 11.41
C TYR A 314 -40.85 49.54 10.91
N SER A 315 -40.65 50.83 11.18
CA SER A 315 -39.43 51.56 10.83
C SER A 315 -38.29 51.38 11.83
N THR A 316 -38.57 50.75 12.97
CA THR A 316 -37.60 50.40 14.01
C THR A 316 -37.99 49.11 14.71
N TRP A 317 -37.01 48.46 15.37
CA TRP A 317 -37.26 47.33 16.24
C TRP A 317 -37.82 47.77 17.60
N SER A 318 -38.86 47.11 18.10
CA SER A 318 -39.22 47.13 19.53
C SER A 318 -39.68 45.75 20.00
N ASP A 319 -39.29 45.36 21.21
CA ASP A 319 -39.67 44.07 21.79
C ASP A 319 -41.19 43.96 21.96
N ALA A 320 -41.86 45.07 22.28
CA ALA A 320 -43.33 45.14 22.38
C ALA A 320 -44.01 44.85 21.03
N SER A 321 -43.47 45.37 19.93
CA SER A 321 -43.96 45.08 18.58
C SER A 321 -43.78 43.59 18.23
N ALA A 322 -42.64 43.00 18.59
CA ALA A 322 -42.39 41.58 18.33
C ALA A 322 -43.34 40.67 19.12
N VAL A 323 -43.60 40.99 20.40
CA VAL A 323 -44.60 40.29 21.21
C VAL A 323 -46.01 40.46 20.65
N TYR A 324 -46.37 41.68 20.24
CA TYR A 324 -47.67 41.96 19.65
C TYR A 324 -47.91 41.14 18.39
N GLU A 325 -46.93 41.07 17.48
CA GLU A 325 -47.07 40.33 16.22
C GLU A 325 -47.11 38.80 16.43
N LEU A 326 -46.39 38.26 17.43
CA LEU A 326 -46.56 36.87 17.86
C LEU A 326 -47.97 36.57 18.39
N GLY A 327 -48.50 37.45 19.24
CA GLY A 327 -49.86 37.34 19.76
C GLY A 327 -50.91 37.43 18.66
N ARG A 328 -50.74 38.40 17.74
CA ARG A 328 -51.61 38.62 16.59
C ARG A 328 -51.62 37.43 15.62
N ALA A 329 -50.49 36.73 15.47
CA ALA A 329 -50.38 35.50 14.70
C ALA A 329 -50.96 34.25 15.41
N GLY A 330 -51.53 34.41 16.62
CA GLY A 330 -52.19 33.34 17.37
C GLY A 330 -51.24 32.47 18.20
N TYR A 331 -49.98 32.89 18.36
CA TYR A 331 -48.97 32.11 19.06
C TYR A 331 -48.82 32.45 20.54
N GLY A 332 -49.37 33.59 20.99
CA GLY A 332 -49.31 34.03 22.38
C GLY A 332 -47.96 34.65 22.74
N ALA A 333 -47.50 34.37 23.97
CA ALA A 333 -46.23 34.90 24.47
C ALA A 333 -45.02 34.26 23.78
N PRO A 334 -43.88 34.96 23.65
CA PRO A 334 -42.68 34.42 23.02
C PRO A 334 -42.14 33.18 23.75
N VAL A 335 -41.71 32.18 22.99
CA VAL A 335 -40.98 31.02 23.48
C VAL A 335 -39.56 31.05 22.95
N ASN A 336 -38.61 30.46 23.68
CA ASN A 336 -37.21 30.38 23.25
C ASN A 336 -37.11 29.88 21.80
N ARG A 337 -36.33 30.60 20.99
CA ARG A 337 -36.07 30.43 19.56
C ARG A 337 -37.21 30.85 18.62
N ASP A 338 -38.25 31.51 19.11
CA ASP A 338 -39.17 32.23 18.24
C ASP A 338 -38.42 33.34 17.52
N VAL A 339 -38.62 33.47 16.20
CA VAL A 339 -37.97 34.47 15.34
C VAL A 339 -39.01 35.48 14.88
N VAL A 340 -38.70 36.77 14.98
CA VAL A 340 -39.53 37.84 14.43
C VAL A 340 -38.70 38.74 13.54
N THR A 341 -39.22 39.03 12.35
CA THR A 341 -38.71 40.06 11.43
C THR A 341 -39.69 41.22 11.41
N LEU A 342 -39.24 42.39 11.83
CA LEU A 342 -39.99 43.65 11.71
C LEU A 342 -39.36 44.48 10.60
N TYR A 343 -40.16 44.93 9.63
CA TYR A 343 -39.62 45.66 8.48
C TYR A 343 -40.56 46.73 7.90
N ASP A 344 -39.98 47.66 7.15
CA ASP A 344 -40.65 48.59 6.24
C ASP A 344 -39.78 48.83 4.99
N ALA A 345 -40.01 49.91 4.24
CA ALA A 345 -39.26 50.22 3.02
C ALA A 345 -37.79 50.65 3.28
N THR A 346 -37.44 51.00 4.52
CA THR A 346 -36.13 51.58 4.90
C THR A 346 -35.42 50.82 6.02
N HIS A 347 -36.14 49.94 6.71
CA HIS A 347 -35.68 49.19 7.88
C HIS A 347 -36.09 47.72 7.76
N ALA A 348 -35.21 46.82 8.19
CA ALA A 348 -35.55 45.43 8.47
C ALA A 348 -34.67 44.93 9.62
N ALA A 349 -35.29 44.36 10.65
CA ALA A 349 -34.59 43.75 11.78
C ALA A 349 -35.18 42.38 12.09
N THR A 350 -34.33 41.36 12.07
CA THR A 350 -34.68 39.99 12.47
C THR A 350 -34.01 39.67 13.79
N LYS A 351 -34.80 39.26 14.78
CA LYS A 351 -34.30 38.80 16.08
C LYS A 351 -34.96 37.48 16.48
N TYR A 352 -34.30 36.77 17.38
CA TYR A 352 -34.84 35.58 18.01
C TYR A 352 -34.97 35.77 19.52
N PHE A 353 -35.97 35.14 20.13
CA PHE A 353 -36.21 35.23 21.56
C PHE A 353 -35.39 34.17 22.29
N GLU A 354 -34.63 34.53 23.32
CA GLU A 354 -33.87 33.59 24.14
C GLU A 354 -33.81 34.09 25.59
N ASN A 355 -34.28 33.27 26.52
CA ASN A 355 -34.21 33.49 27.97
C ASN A 355 -34.67 34.89 28.41
N GLY A 356 -35.78 35.37 27.83
CA GLY A 356 -36.38 36.67 28.20
C GLY A 356 -35.89 37.87 27.39
N ALA A 357 -34.99 37.67 26.42
CA ALA A 357 -34.42 38.75 25.61
C ALA A 357 -34.56 38.49 24.11
N TRP A 358 -34.68 39.57 23.32
CA TRP A 358 -34.61 39.50 21.85
C TRP A 358 -33.19 39.77 21.35
N LEU A 359 -32.56 38.74 20.81
CA LEU A 359 -31.19 38.76 20.32
C LEU A 359 -31.17 38.87 18.79
N VAL A 360 -30.24 39.67 18.25
CA VAL A 360 -30.12 39.84 16.80
C VAL A 360 -29.78 38.50 16.15
N LEU A 361 -30.57 38.10 15.16
CA LEU A 361 -30.29 36.91 14.39
C LEU A 361 -29.30 37.27 13.28
N GLY A 362 -28.01 37.04 13.54
CA GLY A 362 -26.98 37.14 12.51
C GLY A 362 -27.25 36.13 11.40
N THR A 363 -27.48 36.60 10.17
CA THR A 363 -27.72 35.70 9.04
C THR A 363 -26.41 35.43 8.31
N VAL A 364 -25.97 34.17 8.34
CA VAL A 364 -24.91 33.71 7.43
C VAL A 364 -25.56 33.35 6.11
N LEU A 365 -25.38 34.21 5.10
CA LEU A 365 -25.78 33.91 3.72
C LEU A 365 -24.65 33.11 3.07
N ASN A 366 -24.85 31.81 2.85
CA ASN A 366 -23.93 31.02 2.04
C ASN A 366 -23.95 31.56 0.60
N GLY A 367 -22.78 31.74 -0.03
CA GLY A 367 -22.69 32.25 -1.40
C GLY A 367 -23.53 31.46 -2.41
N ASN A 368 -23.75 30.16 -2.18
CA ASN A 368 -24.58 29.31 -3.03
C ASN A 368 -26.09 29.58 -2.90
N LEU A 369 -26.54 30.37 -1.93
CA LEU A 369 -27.94 30.78 -1.77
C LEU A 369 -28.30 32.04 -2.55
N LEU A 370 -27.29 32.80 -3.02
CA LEU A 370 -27.50 33.96 -3.90
C LEU A 370 -27.45 33.50 -5.36
N VAL A 371 -28.52 33.75 -6.10
CA VAL A 371 -28.62 33.47 -7.54
C VAL A 371 -28.43 34.75 -8.36
N ASP A 372 -28.21 34.63 -9.67
CA ASP A 372 -28.05 35.80 -10.54
C ASP A 372 -29.24 36.78 -10.40
N GLY A 373 -28.93 38.06 -10.16
CA GLY A 373 -29.94 39.12 -9.94
C GLY A 373 -30.57 39.16 -8.53
N SER A 374 -30.10 38.35 -7.57
CA SER A 374 -30.73 38.20 -6.24
C SER A 374 -30.55 39.36 -5.27
N VAL A 375 -29.66 40.31 -5.53
CA VAL A 375 -29.37 41.43 -4.61
C VAL A 375 -29.58 42.77 -5.32
N ALA A 376 -30.80 43.31 -5.24
CA ALA A 376 -31.13 44.67 -5.65
C ALA A 376 -31.04 45.61 -4.44
N ALA A 377 -29.87 46.25 -4.24
CA ALA A 377 -29.62 47.15 -3.11
C ALA A 377 -29.13 48.52 -3.61
N LYS A 378 -29.59 49.60 -2.97
CA LYS A 378 -29.09 50.96 -3.23
C LYS A 378 -27.66 51.16 -2.69
N ALA A 379 -27.30 50.44 -1.62
CA ALA A 379 -25.97 50.45 -1.01
C ALA A 379 -25.72 49.12 -0.27
N VAL A 380 -24.47 48.69 -0.25
CA VAL A 380 -23.99 47.54 0.54
C VAL A 380 -22.95 48.05 1.53
N SER A 381 -23.25 47.96 2.83
CA SER A 381 -22.32 48.33 3.90
C SER A 381 -21.77 47.05 4.52
N VAL A 382 -20.45 46.89 4.50
CA VAL A 382 -19.73 45.74 5.04
C VAL A 382 -18.49 46.22 5.78
N ASP A 383 -18.14 45.54 6.87
CA ASP A 383 -16.94 45.86 7.66
C ASP A 383 -15.66 45.53 6.88
N LYS A 384 -15.64 44.36 6.23
CA LYS A 384 -14.56 43.93 5.33
C LYS A 384 -15.11 43.23 4.09
N LEU A 385 -14.67 43.67 2.92
CA LEU A 385 -14.91 42.99 1.65
C LEU A 385 -13.59 42.40 1.15
N SER A 386 -13.53 41.08 0.98
CA SER A 386 -12.34 40.37 0.48
C SER A 386 -12.70 39.41 -0.64
N ALA A 387 -11.79 39.24 -1.62
CA ALA A 387 -11.97 38.34 -2.75
C ALA A 387 -13.26 38.58 -3.55
N PHE A 388 -13.61 39.86 -3.77
CA PHE A 388 -14.76 40.24 -4.57
C PHE A 388 -14.37 40.53 -6.01
N VAL A 389 -15.26 40.20 -6.95
CA VAL A 389 -15.16 40.56 -8.36
C VAL A 389 -16.42 41.37 -8.69
N SER A 390 -16.25 42.57 -9.24
CA SER A 390 -17.37 43.46 -9.54
C SER A 390 -17.05 44.33 -10.75
N ASP A 391 -18.06 44.55 -11.58
CA ASP A 391 -18.06 45.64 -12.56
C ASP A 391 -18.45 46.93 -11.82
N LEU A 392 -17.49 47.83 -11.64
CA LEU A 392 -17.65 49.08 -10.92
C LEU A 392 -17.63 50.23 -11.91
N GLY A 393 -18.63 51.12 -11.82
CA GLY A 393 -18.62 52.41 -12.52
C GLY A 393 -17.70 53.40 -11.83
N GLU A 394 -18.28 54.47 -11.26
CA GLU A 394 -17.53 55.45 -10.48
C GLU A 394 -17.17 54.90 -9.09
N VAL A 395 -15.88 54.90 -8.74
CA VAL A 395 -15.37 54.49 -7.43
C VAL A 395 -14.91 55.71 -6.64
N LYS A 396 -15.63 56.07 -5.58
CA LYS A 396 -15.22 57.07 -4.60
C LYS A 396 -14.67 56.38 -3.35
N ALA A 397 -13.35 56.18 -3.31
CA ALA A 397 -12.65 55.57 -2.18
C ALA A 397 -11.79 56.61 -1.42
N GLY A 398 -11.38 56.26 -0.20
CA GLY A 398 -10.28 56.94 0.48
C GLY A 398 -8.95 56.56 -0.15
N ASP A 399 -8.02 56.06 0.65
CA ASP A 399 -6.75 55.56 0.12
C ASP A 399 -6.92 54.18 -0.54
N ILE A 400 -6.26 53.99 -1.69
CA ILE A 400 -6.16 52.70 -2.39
C ILE A 400 -4.70 52.24 -2.34
N TYR A 401 -4.45 51.13 -1.65
CA TYR A 401 -3.10 50.58 -1.46
C TYR A 401 -2.87 49.36 -2.35
N SER A 402 -1.66 49.24 -2.93
CA SER A 402 -1.17 48.03 -3.60
C SER A 402 -2.08 47.45 -4.69
N CYS A 403 -2.78 48.32 -5.44
CA CYS A 403 -3.64 47.90 -6.53
C CYS A 403 -2.86 47.75 -7.85
N THR A 404 -3.15 46.67 -8.59
CA THR A 404 -2.73 46.54 -9.99
C THR A 404 -3.91 46.97 -10.86
N MET A 405 -3.82 48.16 -11.46
CA MET A 405 -4.84 48.64 -12.39
C MET A 405 -4.48 48.19 -13.81
N HIS A 406 -5.39 47.46 -14.45
CA HIS A 406 -5.25 47.02 -15.83
C HIS A 406 -6.19 47.83 -16.73
N GLY A 407 -5.66 48.46 -17.78
CA GLY A 407 -6.48 48.93 -18.91
C GLY A 407 -6.98 47.73 -19.71
N GLY A 408 -8.16 47.20 -19.36
CA GLY A 408 -8.78 46.03 -20.01
C GLY A 408 -9.67 46.37 -21.21
N ALA A 409 -10.12 45.34 -21.93
CA ALA A 409 -11.08 45.46 -23.03
C ALA A 409 -12.44 45.98 -22.50
N GLY A 410 -12.81 47.20 -22.90
CA GLY A 410 -13.95 47.94 -22.33
C GLY A 410 -13.66 49.44 -22.16
N TYR A 411 -12.38 49.83 -22.10
CA TYR A 411 -11.99 51.23 -22.37
C TYR A 411 -12.17 51.50 -23.88
N PRO A 412 -12.63 52.69 -24.31
CA PRO A 412 -13.08 52.96 -25.67
C PRO A 412 -11.94 53.12 -26.68
N THR A 413 -11.07 52.12 -26.77
CA THR A 413 -10.53 51.49 -28.00
C THR A 413 -9.33 50.61 -27.60
N ALA A 414 -9.13 49.49 -28.31
CA ALA A 414 -7.85 48.77 -28.33
C ALA A 414 -6.73 49.56 -29.06
N GLY A 415 -6.95 50.86 -29.29
CA GLY A 415 -6.08 51.75 -30.02
C GLY A 415 -5.10 52.43 -29.09
N TYR A 416 -3.86 52.55 -29.56
CA TYR A 416 -2.74 53.29 -28.96
C TYR A 416 -3.00 54.82 -28.82
N ALA A 417 -4.25 55.28 -28.80
CA ALA A 417 -4.56 56.70 -28.73
C ALA A 417 -4.64 57.16 -27.28
N TRP A 418 -3.93 58.25 -26.95
CA TRP A 418 -4.25 59.06 -25.77
C TRP A 418 -5.74 59.41 -25.78
N PRO A 419 -6.43 59.49 -24.62
CA PRO A 419 -7.86 59.82 -24.59
C PRO A 419 -8.12 61.12 -25.36
N ASN A 420 -8.76 61.05 -26.52
CA ASN A 420 -9.07 62.22 -27.33
C ASN A 420 -10.30 62.90 -26.75
N GLY A 421 -10.12 64.10 -26.21
CA GLY A 421 -11.23 64.92 -25.72
C GLY A 421 -10.79 66.34 -25.38
N THR A 422 -11.41 67.31 -26.05
CA THR A 422 -11.23 68.73 -25.78
C THR A 422 -11.65 69.04 -24.34
N GLY A 423 -10.70 69.41 -23.48
CA GLY A 423 -10.99 70.18 -22.26
C GLY A 423 -10.97 69.47 -20.90
N ASN A 424 -10.86 68.14 -20.81
CA ASN A 424 -10.80 67.44 -19.50
C ASN A 424 -9.73 66.34 -19.42
N GLY A 425 -8.77 66.30 -20.35
CA GLY A 425 -7.66 65.33 -20.41
C GLY A 425 -6.56 65.52 -19.35
N GLN A 426 -6.94 65.84 -18.12
CA GLN A 426 -6.04 65.84 -16.97
C GLN A 426 -6.14 64.47 -16.29
N GLY A 427 -5.11 63.63 -16.35
CA GLY A 427 -5.18 62.34 -15.67
C GLY A 427 -3.99 61.43 -15.87
N PHE A 428 -4.10 60.22 -15.31
CA PHE A 428 -3.17 59.11 -15.50
C PHE A 428 -3.88 57.95 -16.21
N HIS A 429 -3.19 57.27 -17.12
CA HIS A 429 -3.69 56.12 -17.86
C HIS A 429 -2.70 54.96 -17.73
N LEU A 430 -3.20 53.80 -17.30
CA LEU A 430 -2.46 52.54 -17.19
C LEU A 430 -2.92 51.62 -18.33
N SER A 431 -2.05 51.44 -19.31
CA SER A 431 -2.30 50.61 -20.50
C SER A 431 -1.35 49.41 -20.56
N GLY A 432 -1.60 48.47 -21.46
CA GLY A 432 -0.63 47.41 -21.79
C GLY A 432 0.71 47.94 -22.32
N GLN A 433 0.80 49.23 -22.67
CA GLN A 433 2.02 49.91 -23.11
C GLN A 433 2.56 50.90 -22.06
N GLY A 434 2.16 50.76 -20.79
CA GLY A 434 2.78 51.46 -19.68
C GLY A 434 1.89 52.52 -19.01
N LEU A 435 2.52 53.33 -18.17
CA LEU A 435 1.91 54.37 -17.35
C LEU A 435 2.11 55.73 -18.01
N ARG A 436 1.02 56.47 -18.20
CA ARG A 436 1.00 57.77 -18.90
C ARG A 436 0.30 58.82 -18.06
N PHE A 437 0.82 60.04 -18.01
CA PHE A 437 0.20 61.20 -17.36
C PHE A 437 0.19 62.39 -18.31
N GLY A 438 -0.90 63.14 -18.38
CA GLY A 438 -0.94 64.42 -19.11
C GLY A 438 -1.80 64.45 -20.38
N ASP A 439 -1.52 65.39 -21.29
CA ASP A 439 -2.40 65.75 -22.42
C ASP A 439 -1.61 65.83 -23.76
N TYR A 440 -1.10 64.70 -24.22
CA TYR A 440 -0.20 64.62 -25.39
C TYR A 440 -0.86 65.09 -26.71
N ASN A 441 -2.18 64.92 -26.88
CA ASN A 441 -2.86 65.14 -28.16
C ASN A 441 -3.26 66.61 -28.42
N ASN A 442 -3.04 67.53 -27.46
CA ASN A 442 -3.61 68.87 -27.50
C ASN A 442 -2.61 70.00 -27.88
N GLY A 443 -1.53 69.65 -28.59
CA GLY A 443 -0.63 70.61 -29.24
C GLY A 443 0.79 70.70 -28.64
N ALA A 444 1.74 71.18 -29.43
CA ALA A 444 3.17 71.12 -29.13
C ALA A 444 3.55 71.80 -27.80
N GLY A 445 4.24 71.06 -26.93
CA GLY A 445 4.72 71.52 -25.62
C GLY A 445 3.86 71.12 -24.43
N THR A 446 2.78 70.35 -24.63
CA THR A 446 1.92 69.90 -23.53
C THR A 446 2.57 68.77 -22.72
N GLN A 447 2.40 68.88 -21.40
CA GLN A 447 3.02 68.04 -20.40
C GLN A 447 2.56 66.60 -20.57
N TYR A 448 3.49 65.69 -20.85
CA TYR A 448 3.24 64.25 -20.73
C TYR A 448 4.38 63.59 -19.96
N PHE A 449 4.05 62.57 -19.19
CA PHE A 449 5.04 61.68 -18.58
C PHE A 449 4.62 60.26 -18.89
N GLU A 450 5.44 59.54 -19.64
CA GLU A 450 5.22 58.16 -20.00
C GLU A 450 6.35 57.29 -19.46
N ILE A 451 5.99 56.19 -18.81
CA ILE A 451 6.88 55.07 -18.51
C ILE A 451 6.37 53.87 -19.30
N SER A 452 7.14 53.44 -20.29
CA SER A 452 6.83 52.26 -21.10
C SER A 452 7.26 50.96 -20.37
N PRO A 453 6.71 49.77 -20.70
CA PRO A 453 7.00 48.51 -20.01
C PRO A 453 8.43 48.02 -20.25
N ASP A 454 9.08 48.51 -21.31
CA ASP A 454 10.49 48.28 -21.64
C ASP A 454 11.44 49.25 -20.92
N GLY A 455 10.93 50.01 -19.94
CA GLY A 455 11.73 50.90 -19.09
C GLY A 455 12.07 52.25 -19.72
N ARG A 456 11.54 52.56 -20.91
CA ARG A 456 11.70 53.88 -21.51
C ARG A 456 10.89 54.92 -20.74
N ILE A 457 11.46 56.11 -20.59
CA ILE A 457 10.80 57.24 -19.96
C ILE A 457 10.75 58.38 -20.97
N PHE A 458 9.56 58.94 -21.19
CA PHE A 458 9.36 60.11 -22.05
C PHE A 458 8.67 61.21 -21.29
N ALA A 459 9.29 62.39 -21.29
CA ALA A 459 8.71 63.62 -20.80
C ALA A 459 9.18 64.80 -21.67
N PRO A 460 8.46 65.93 -21.69
CA PRO A 460 8.98 67.16 -22.23
C PRO A 460 10.33 67.49 -21.62
N GLY A 461 11.34 67.73 -22.46
CA GLY A 461 12.69 68.06 -21.98
C GLY A 461 13.54 66.88 -21.55
N PHE A 462 13.00 65.66 -21.42
CA PHE A 462 13.72 64.50 -20.89
C PHE A 462 13.23 63.17 -21.49
N THR A 463 14.13 62.42 -22.11
CA THR A 463 13.83 61.07 -22.59
C THR A 463 14.93 60.09 -22.22
N ILE A 464 14.58 58.91 -21.72
CA ILE A 464 15.47 57.75 -21.61
C ILE A 464 15.01 56.71 -22.62
N ALA A 465 15.80 56.51 -23.67
CA ALA A 465 15.53 55.50 -24.70
C ALA A 465 16.84 54.94 -25.27
N GLY A 466 16.86 53.65 -25.59
CA GLY A 466 18.03 53.00 -26.23
C GLY A 466 19.33 53.12 -25.42
N GLY A 467 19.25 53.12 -24.08
CA GLY A 467 20.41 53.27 -23.18
C GLY A 467 20.98 54.69 -23.09
N ARG A 468 20.27 55.70 -23.63
CA ARG A 468 20.70 57.10 -23.63
C ARG A 468 19.66 57.98 -22.95
N ALA A 469 20.11 58.85 -22.04
CA ALA A 469 19.32 59.95 -21.50
C ALA A 469 19.56 61.21 -22.35
N ASN A 470 18.51 61.74 -22.97
CA ASN A 470 18.55 63.00 -23.70
C ASN A 470 17.78 64.05 -22.90
N PHE A 471 18.42 65.21 -22.71
CA PHE A 471 17.79 66.42 -22.20
C PHE A 471 17.64 67.40 -23.36
N SER A 472 16.42 67.85 -23.65
CA SER A 472 16.16 68.82 -24.72
C SER A 472 15.98 70.26 -24.20
N GLY A 473 16.13 70.48 -22.89
CA GLY A 473 16.21 71.80 -22.24
C GLY A 473 17.49 71.99 -21.44
N ASN A 474 17.63 73.13 -20.76
CA ASN A 474 18.85 73.46 -20.02
C ASN A 474 19.07 72.52 -18.82
N VAL A 475 20.23 71.88 -18.76
CA VAL A 475 20.70 71.14 -17.59
C VAL A 475 21.53 72.10 -16.73
N VAL A 476 20.96 72.58 -15.63
CA VAL A 476 21.60 73.54 -14.72
C VAL A 476 22.04 72.83 -13.44
N THR A 477 23.34 72.77 -13.20
CA THR A 477 23.88 72.26 -11.92
C THR A 477 24.15 73.43 -10.99
N GLY A 478 23.15 73.80 -10.18
CA GLY A 478 23.28 74.80 -9.10
C GLY A 478 22.40 76.04 -9.27
N ALA A 479 21.53 76.30 -8.28
CA ALA A 479 20.66 77.48 -8.23
C ALA A 479 21.25 78.65 -7.40
N GLY A 480 22.46 78.53 -6.87
CA GLY A 480 23.08 79.48 -5.93
C GLY A 480 24.23 80.32 -6.49
N THR A 481 24.74 81.23 -5.67
CA THR A 481 25.92 82.08 -5.96
C THR A 481 27.20 81.27 -5.79
N GLY A 482 27.99 81.11 -6.86
CA GLY A 482 29.34 80.53 -6.75
C GLY A 482 29.86 79.94 -8.05
N PHE A 483 29.14 78.98 -8.61
CA PHE A 483 29.58 78.25 -9.79
C PHE A 483 28.38 77.59 -10.45
N ARG A 484 28.25 77.74 -11.77
CA ARG A 484 27.15 77.14 -12.54
C ARG A 484 27.65 76.59 -13.86
N ILE A 485 27.14 75.42 -14.22
CA ILE A 485 27.34 74.81 -15.52
C ILE A 485 25.97 74.68 -16.17
N GLU A 486 25.85 75.18 -17.39
CA GLU A 486 24.65 74.99 -18.21
C GLU A 486 25.03 74.32 -19.52
N MET A 487 24.24 73.31 -19.89
CA MET A 487 24.29 72.64 -21.18
C MET A 487 22.89 72.63 -21.74
N GLY A 488 22.71 73.09 -22.97
CA GLY A 488 21.38 73.26 -23.53
C GLY A 488 21.38 73.50 -25.04
N PRO A 489 20.18 73.57 -25.65
CA PRO A 489 20.02 73.79 -27.09
C PRO A 489 20.28 75.24 -27.52
N ASP A 490 20.28 76.17 -26.57
CA ASP A 490 20.51 77.60 -26.81
C ASP A 490 22.00 77.94 -26.72
N ASP A 491 22.40 79.04 -27.35
CA ASP A 491 23.79 79.51 -27.28
C ASP A 491 24.04 80.26 -25.97
N PRO A 492 25.16 79.99 -25.27
CA PRO A 492 26.16 78.93 -25.54
C PRO A 492 25.68 77.51 -25.19
N VAL A 493 26.00 76.54 -26.07
CA VAL A 493 25.60 75.11 -25.98
C VAL A 493 26.19 74.44 -24.75
N TYR A 494 27.40 74.84 -24.36
CA TYR A 494 28.02 74.47 -23.10
C TYR A 494 28.65 75.71 -22.51
N ALA A 495 28.35 76.05 -21.26
CA ALA A 495 29.03 77.14 -20.60
C ALA A 495 29.14 76.97 -19.10
N MET A 496 30.18 77.60 -18.57
CA MET A 496 30.51 77.64 -17.16
C MET A 496 30.69 79.10 -16.75
N TRP A 497 30.06 79.49 -15.66
CA TRP A 497 30.18 80.82 -15.07
C TRP A 497 30.62 80.74 -13.61
N ALA A 498 31.38 81.74 -13.18
CA ALA A 498 31.74 81.97 -11.79
C ALA A 498 31.17 83.32 -11.32
N GLY A 499 30.61 83.37 -10.10
CA GLY A 499 30.07 84.60 -9.50
C GLY A 499 28.56 84.84 -9.69
N ALA A 500 28.09 86.03 -9.30
CA ALA A 500 26.68 86.44 -9.36
C ALA A 500 26.49 87.54 -10.44
N GLY A 501 25.57 87.34 -11.39
CA GLY A 501 25.28 88.29 -12.47
C GLY A 501 24.44 87.69 -13.60
N ALA A 502 24.01 88.53 -14.56
CA ALA A 502 23.31 88.07 -15.77
C ALA A 502 24.27 87.26 -16.65
N LYS A 503 23.86 86.05 -17.04
CA LYS A 503 24.69 85.15 -17.85
C LYS A 503 24.83 85.70 -19.25
N ASN A 504 26.06 85.99 -19.65
CA ASN A 504 26.40 86.35 -21.01
C ASN A 504 27.75 85.73 -21.36
N ASP A 505 28.14 85.81 -22.63
CA ASP A 505 29.41 85.23 -23.07
C ASP A 505 30.63 85.96 -22.47
N VAL A 506 30.46 87.21 -22.05
CA VAL A 506 31.54 88.06 -21.54
C VAL A 506 31.98 87.62 -20.14
N ASN A 507 31.05 87.12 -19.31
CA ASN A 507 31.34 86.69 -17.94
C ASN A 507 31.42 85.17 -17.76
N ALA A 508 31.36 84.39 -18.85
CA ALA A 508 31.62 82.97 -18.83
C ALA A 508 33.12 82.70 -18.67
N ILE A 509 33.50 81.78 -17.78
CA ILE A 509 34.89 81.32 -17.63
C ILE A 509 35.25 80.24 -18.65
N PHE A 510 34.22 79.58 -19.20
CA PHE A 510 34.33 78.71 -20.36
C PHE A 510 33.00 78.70 -21.10
N TYR A 511 33.02 78.72 -22.43
CA TYR A 511 31.84 78.40 -23.21
C TYR A 511 32.20 77.78 -24.56
N LEU A 512 31.22 77.10 -25.13
CA LEU A 512 31.19 76.63 -26.50
C LEU A 512 29.81 76.93 -27.09
N LYS A 513 29.79 77.66 -28.19
CA LYS A 513 28.59 77.95 -28.97
C LYS A 513 28.41 76.94 -30.10
N ARG A 514 27.20 76.86 -30.61
CA ARG A 514 26.81 76.05 -31.77
C ARG A 514 27.53 76.47 -33.05
N SER A 515 27.94 77.74 -33.15
CA SER A 515 28.77 78.25 -34.24
C SER A 515 30.21 77.74 -34.22
N GLY A 516 30.60 76.96 -33.19
CA GLY A 516 31.98 76.52 -32.96
C GLY A 516 32.84 77.55 -32.23
N ALA A 517 32.32 78.76 -31.97
CA ALA A 517 33.02 79.76 -31.17
C ALA A 517 33.09 79.28 -29.71
N GLY A 518 34.31 79.11 -29.20
CA GLY A 518 34.56 78.74 -27.81
C GLY A 518 35.47 79.75 -27.12
N TYR A 519 35.33 79.82 -25.81
CA TYR A 519 36.19 80.61 -24.93
C TYR A 519 36.64 79.76 -23.76
N PHE A 520 37.89 79.89 -23.37
CA PHE A 520 38.44 79.34 -22.14
C PHE A 520 39.25 80.43 -21.45
N GLY A 521 38.86 80.81 -20.23
CA GLY A 521 39.45 81.91 -19.47
C GLY A 521 40.77 81.61 -18.76
N GLY A 522 41.47 80.52 -19.11
CA GLY A 522 42.73 80.09 -18.48
C GLY A 522 43.90 79.88 -19.47
N ALA A 523 45.10 79.53 -18.97
CA ALA A 523 46.31 79.29 -19.77
C ALA A 523 46.61 77.78 -19.99
N LEU A 524 47.12 77.42 -21.18
CA LEU A 524 47.58 76.07 -21.56
C LEU A 524 49.11 75.95 -21.40
N THR A 525 49.62 74.95 -20.68
CA THR A 525 51.06 74.65 -20.55
C THR A 525 51.36 73.27 -21.15
N ALA A 526 52.10 73.21 -22.27
CA ALA A 526 52.40 71.97 -23.01
C ALA A 526 53.72 71.29 -22.55
N GLY A 527 53.81 69.95 -22.60
CA GLY A 527 55.01 69.15 -22.28
C GLY A 527 55.83 68.73 -23.51
N ALA A 528 57.12 68.39 -23.32
CA ALA A 528 58.13 68.17 -24.36
C ALA A 528 57.76 67.11 -25.43
N LEU A 529 58.04 67.40 -26.71
CA LEU A 529 57.78 66.55 -27.87
C LEU A 529 59.05 65.75 -28.26
N ARG A 530 58.91 64.44 -28.54
CA ARG A 530 60.01 63.57 -29.00
C ARG A 530 59.64 62.85 -30.30
N THR A 531 60.51 62.87 -31.29
CA THR A 531 60.31 62.21 -32.60
C THR A 531 61.56 61.47 -33.05
N ALA A 532 61.42 60.24 -33.52
CA ALA A 532 62.54 59.40 -33.99
C ALA A 532 62.24 58.78 -35.35
N VAL A 533 63.23 58.79 -36.25
CA VAL A 533 63.19 58.08 -37.53
C VAL A 533 64.34 57.07 -37.55
N SER A 534 64.09 55.87 -38.08
CA SER A 534 65.14 54.85 -38.27
C SER A 534 64.97 54.12 -39.60
N SER A 535 66.09 53.87 -40.30
CA SER A 535 66.15 53.11 -41.56
C SER A 535 66.94 51.81 -41.36
N PRO A 536 66.38 50.66 -41.76
CA PRO A 536 67.09 49.37 -41.79
C PRO A 536 67.81 49.11 -43.12
N GLU A 537 68.03 50.12 -43.96
CA GLU A 537 68.66 49.95 -45.27
C GLU A 537 70.08 49.39 -45.15
N ILE A 538 70.33 48.28 -45.84
CA ILE A 538 71.64 47.62 -45.89
C ILE A 538 72.46 48.28 -47.01
N ASN A 539 73.04 49.43 -46.69
CA ASN A 539 73.86 50.20 -47.60
C ASN A 539 75.01 50.87 -46.82
N PRO A 540 76.28 50.57 -47.15
CA PRO A 540 77.43 51.13 -46.44
C PRO A 540 77.51 52.67 -46.51
N ASN A 541 76.70 53.30 -47.39
CA ASN A 541 76.55 54.74 -47.54
C ASN A 541 75.11 55.25 -47.26
N ALA A 542 74.35 54.59 -46.40
CA ALA A 542 72.95 54.93 -46.12
C ALA A 542 72.79 56.35 -45.56
N GLN A 543 71.62 56.97 -45.84
CA GLN A 543 71.25 58.27 -45.31
C GLN A 543 69.80 58.31 -44.83
N LEU A 544 69.51 59.17 -43.87
CA LEU A 544 68.21 59.32 -43.20
C LEU A 544 67.88 60.80 -43.00
N PHE A 545 66.64 61.20 -43.25
CA PHE A 545 66.14 62.55 -42.98
C PHE A 545 65.11 62.54 -41.84
N ASN A 546 65.14 63.56 -40.98
CA ASN A 546 64.22 63.75 -39.85
C ASN A 546 63.83 65.23 -39.73
N GLY A 547 62.54 65.55 -39.69
CA GLY A 547 62.00 66.93 -39.72
C GLY A 547 60.98 67.15 -40.86
N PRO A 548 60.39 68.35 -40.99
CA PRO A 548 60.77 69.63 -40.37
C PRO A 548 60.41 69.80 -38.88
N PHE A 549 61.23 70.57 -38.14
CA PHE A 549 61.03 70.97 -36.73
C PHE A 549 61.16 72.49 -36.55
N GLY A 550 60.13 73.15 -36.03
CA GLY A 550 60.15 74.59 -35.79
C GLY A 550 60.46 74.92 -34.33
N SER A 551 61.73 75.22 -33.99
CA SER A 551 62.11 75.49 -32.58
C SER A 551 61.78 76.89 -32.08
N ASN A 552 61.31 77.80 -32.94
CA ASN A 552 61.09 79.22 -32.62
C ASN A 552 62.28 79.87 -31.87
N GLY A 553 63.52 79.45 -32.18
CA GLY A 553 64.75 79.91 -31.52
C GLY A 553 65.22 79.07 -30.33
N GLY A 554 64.51 78.00 -29.96
CA GLY A 554 64.91 77.02 -28.95
C GLY A 554 66.02 76.09 -29.40
N LEU A 555 66.66 75.42 -28.43
CA LEU A 555 67.68 74.40 -28.67
C LEU A 555 67.00 73.08 -29.07
N ILE A 556 67.52 72.36 -30.06
CA ILE A 556 67.05 71.00 -30.40
C ILE A 556 68.16 70.00 -30.08
N THR A 557 67.86 68.97 -29.28
CA THR A 557 68.80 67.87 -29.07
C THR A 557 68.57 66.75 -30.08
N VAL A 558 69.62 66.35 -30.78
CA VAL A 558 69.63 65.34 -31.85
C VAL A 558 70.54 64.19 -31.47
N ILE A 559 70.02 62.97 -31.48
CA ILE A 559 70.75 61.75 -31.17
C ILE A 559 70.85 60.91 -32.44
N CYS A 560 72.08 60.66 -32.89
CA CYS A 560 72.38 59.82 -34.05
C CYS A 560 72.94 58.48 -33.57
N SER A 561 72.38 57.37 -34.05
CA SER A 561 72.88 56.03 -33.73
C SER A 561 73.01 55.14 -34.97
N PHE A 562 74.01 54.28 -34.95
CA PHE A 562 74.30 53.32 -36.00
C PHE A 562 74.60 51.96 -35.39
N ASP A 563 74.07 50.92 -36.00
CA ASP A 563 74.34 49.53 -35.64
C ASP A 563 74.43 48.69 -36.91
N TRP A 564 75.55 48.00 -37.10
CA TRP A 564 75.80 47.15 -38.25
C TRP A 564 76.48 45.87 -37.83
N GLN A 565 76.04 44.77 -38.44
CA GLN A 565 76.62 43.46 -38.26
C GLN A 565 76.59 42.66 -39.54
N ARG A 566 77.66 41.92 -39.81
CA ARG A 566 77.70 40.88 -40.83
C ARG A 566 78.15 39.56 -40.22
N SER A 567 77.43 38.50 -40.53
CA SER A 567 77.72 37.15 -40.07
C SER A 567 77.86 36.21 -41.24
N LEU A 568 79.00 35.53 -41.29
CA LEU A 568 79.35 34.48 -42.23
C LEU A 568 79.36 33.13 -41.49
N GLY A 569 78.81 32.09 -42.10
CA GLY A 569 78.83 30.74 -41.54
C GLY A 569 78.91 29.67 -42.62
N SER A 570 79.78 28.67 -42.44
CA SER A 570 79.89 27.51 -43.33
C SER A 570 80.50 26.29 -42.64
N THR A 571 79.92 25.11 -42.87
CA THR A 571 80.50 23.82 -42.45
C THR A 571 81.66 23.38 -43.37
N ARG A 572 81.97 24.16 -44.40
CA ARG A 572 82.93 23.82 -45.47
C ARG A 572 83.97 24.92 -45.74
N ALA A 573 83.98 25.99 -44.95
CA ALA A 573 84.98 27.05 -45.06
C ALA A 573 85.67 27.29 -43.72
N THR A 574 86.86 27.87 -43.80
CA THR A 574 87.54 28.51 -42.66
C THR A 574 87.71 29.99 -42.97
N TYR A 575 87.69 30.82 -41.93
CA TYR A 575 87.83 32.25 -42.07
C TYR A 575 89.16 32.70 -41.47
N THR A 576 89.80 33.66 -42.12
CA THR A 576 90.96 34.35 -41.57
C THR A 576 90.72 35.85 -41.68
N ALA A 577 90.85 36.55 -40.57
CA ALA A 577 90.73 38.00 -40.53
C ALA A 577 91.95 38.63 -41.25
N GLY A 578 91.69 39.59 -42.14
CA GLY A 578 92.71 40.47 -42.69
C GLY A 578 93.07 41.61 -41.73
N ASP A 579 94.01 42.46 -42.13
CA ASP A 579 94.43 43.60 -41.30
C ASP A 579 93.32 44.63 -41.09
N GLY A 580 93.34 45.32 -39.95
CA GLY A 580 92.39 46.37 -39.58
C GLY A 580 91.15 45.89 -38.84
N THR A 581 90.13 46.75 -38.72
CA THR A 581 88.81 46.42 -38.15
C THR A 581 87.71 47.14 -38.92
N THR A 582 86.45 46.71 -38.78
CA THR A 582 85.32 47.40 -39.41
C THR A 582 85.11 48.78 -38.78
N ARG A 583 85.01 49.83 -39.59
CA ARG A 583 84.84 51.23 -39.13
C ARG A 583 83.68 51.90 -39.84
N ALA A 584 82.89 52.67 -39.11
CA ALA A 584 81.79 53.48 -39.63
C ALA A 584 81.93 54.93 -39.19
N VAL A 585 81.78 55.86 -40.12
CA VAL A 585 81.72 57.31 -39.85
C VAL A 585 80.28 57.75 -40.02
N VAL A 586 79.68 58.27 -38.95
CA VAL A 586 78.30 58.80 -38.95
C VAL A 586 78.36 60.31 -38.88
N SER A 587 77.75 60.98 -39.85
CA SER A 587 77.75 62.44 -39.98
C SER A 587 76.33 62.98 -39.94
N LEU A 588 76.09 63.99 -39.09
CA LEU A 588 74.83 64.71 -38.93
C LEU A 588 74.92 66.06 -39.66
N TYR A 589 73.96 66.33 -40.52
CA TYR A 589 73.76 67.59 -41.22
C TYR A 589 72.43 68.22 -40.82
N ARG A 590 72.36 69.54 -40.88
CA ARG A 590 71.15 70.34 -40.71
C ARG A 590 70.81 71.11 -41.98
N GLY A 591 69.59 70.93 -42.47
CA GLY A 591 68.93 71.83 -43.40
C GLY A 591 68.07 72.85 -42.63
N LEU A 592 68.04 74.08 -43.12
CA LEU A 592 67.09 75.11 -42.66
C LEU A 592 66.20 75.44 -43.86
N ALA A 593 64.88 75.55 -43.64
CA ALA A 593 63.95 75.91 -44.69
C ALA A 593 64.37 77.24 -45.36
N GLY A 594 64.67 77.20 -46.66
CA GLY A 594 65.13 78.35 -47.46
C GLY A 594 66.66 78.53 -47.57
N ALA A 595 67.48 77.71 -46.91
CA ALA A 595 68.93 77.73 -47.07
C ALA A 595 69.40 76.94 -48.31
N PRO A 596 70.49 77.35 -48.99
CA PRO A 596 70.92 76.76 -50.26
C PRO A 596 71.59 75.39 -50.14
N ALA A 597 72.04 74.96 -48.95
CA ALA A 597 72.66 73.64 -48.71
C ALA A 597 72.62 73.24 -47.22
N ASP A 598 72.71 71.94 -46.95
CA ASP A 598 72.79 71.41 -45.58
C ASP A 598 74.16 71.72 -44.94
N THR A 599 74.16 72.12 -43.66
CA THR A 599 75.37 72.36 -42.86
C THR A 599 75.77 71.10 -42.08
N LEU A 600 77.02 70.65 -42.18
CA LEU A 600 77.52 69.55 -41.32
C LEU A 600 77.61 70.05 -39.87
N LEU A 601 76.90 69.39 -38.96
CA LEU A 601 76.87 69.73 -37.54
C LEU A 601 77.90 68.93 -36.74
N ALA A 602 77.94 67.62 -36.95
CA ALA A 602 78.80 66.72 -36.19
C ALA A 602 79.13 65.47 -36.99
N SER A 603 80.30 64.88 -36.74
CA SER A 603 80.69 63.58 -37.29
C SER A 603 81.40 62.76 -36.23
N SER A 604 81.09 61.48 -36.13
CA SER A 604 81.71 60.54 -35.18
C SER A 604 82.13 59.27 -35.90
N THR A 605 83.34 58.80 -35.58
CA THR A 605 83.87 57.54 -36.10
C THR A 605 83.74 56.45 -35.04
N PHE A 606 83.04 55.38 -35.40
CA PHE A 606 82.90 54.17 -34.60
C PHE A 606 83.78 53.06 -35.19
N THR A 607 84.50 52.36 -34.32
CA THR A 607 85.38 51.25 -34.71
C THR A 607 84.91 50.00 -34.02
N GLY A 608 84.57 48.98 -34.80
CA GLY A 608 84.18 47.66 -34.31
C GLY A 608 85.37 46.84 -33.82
N PRO A 609 85.12 45.77 -33.04
CA PRO A 609 86.15 44.79 -32.74
C PRO A 609 86.66 44.11 -34.02
N PRO A 610 87.86 43.48 -33.97
CA PRO A 610 88.30 42.57 -35.04
C PRO A 610 87.28 41.47 -35.28
N ALA A 611 87.25 40.92 -36.50
CA ALA A 611 86.35 39.85 -36.89
C ALA A 611 86.42 38.66 -35.90
N ALA A 612 85.30 38.36 -35.25
CA ALA A 612 85.18 37.24 -34.33
C ALA A 612 85.05 35.97 -35.15
N ILE A 613 86.11 35.16 -35.18
CA ILE A 613 86.22 33.97 -36.01
C ILE A 613 86.34 32.73 -35.12
N GLU A 614 85.48 31.77 -35.37
CA GLU A 614 85.55 30.44 -34.79
C GLU A 614 85.61 29.41 -35.92
N ASN A 615 86.79 28.84 -36.14
CA ASN A 615 86.97 27.76 -37.10
C ASN A 615 86.95 26.42 -36.36
N THR A 616 86.15 25.48 -36.86
CA THR A 616 86.09 24.11 -36.33
C THR A 616 86.70 23.12 -37.32
N LEU A 617 87.32 22.06 -36.77
CA LEU A 617 87.83 20.92 -37.53
C LEU A 617 86.85 19.75 -37.53
N ILE A 618 85.64 19.88 -36.96
CA ILE A 618 84.59 18.86 -36.99
C ILE A 618 83.75 19.06 -38.25
N PHE A 619 83.42 17.98 -38.98
CA PHE A 619 82.85 18.09 -40.33
C PHE A 619 81.42 18.66 -40.35
N ASP A 620 80.60 18.36 -39.36
CA ASP A 620 79.20 18.83 -39.34
C ASP A 620 79.00 20.14 -38.55
N GLU A 621 80.06 20.64 -37.92
CA GLU A 621 80.01 21.93 -37.23
C GLU A 621 80.37 23.08 -38.18
N MET A 622 79.72 24.22 -37.94
CA MET A 622 79.84 25.40 -38.79
C MET A 622 80.97 26.30 -38.26
N SER A 623 81.99 26.56 -39.09
CA SER A 623 82.88 27.68 -38.83
C SER A 623 82.10 28.98 -38.99
N THR A 624 82.36 29.98 -38.15
CA THR A 624 81.66 31.27 -38.20
C THR A 624 82.63 32.45 -38.18
N CYS A 625 82.22 33.54 -38.80
CA CYS A 625 82.90 34.83 -38.75
C CYS A 625 81.87 35.95 -38.57
N LYS A 626 82.03 36.79 -37.56
CA LYS A 626 81.15 37.92 -37.30
C LYS A 626 81.94 39.23 -37.25
N LEU A 627 81.49 40.19 -38.03
CA LEU A 627 81.94 41.58 -38.00
C LEU A 627 80.80 42.44 -37.46
N SER A 628 81.13 43.43 -36.64
CA SER A 628 80.12 44.37 -36.14
C SER A 628 80.72 45.72 -35.82
N VAL A 629 79.96 46.78 -36.02
CA VAL A 629 80.29 48.12 -35.54
C VAL A 629 78.99 48.82 -35.15
N SER A 630 78.97 49.43 -33.96
CA SER A 630 77.82 50.19 -33.48
C SER A 630 78.26 51.37 -32.63
N GLY A 631 77.38 52.35 -32.49
CA GLY A 631 77.64 53.54 -31.70
C GLY A 631 76.53 54.58 -31.78
N SER A 632 76.61 55.58 -30.92
CA SER A 632 75.73 56.74 -30.97
C SER A 632 76.44 58.00 -30.46
N PHE A 633 75.97 59.16 -30.90
CA PHE A 633 76.38 60.45 -30.35
C PHE A 633 75.18 61.38 -30.26
N THR A 634 75.25 62.34 -29.35
CA THR A 634 74.24 63.38 -29.17
C THR A 634 74.83 64.73 -29.53
N PHE A 635 74.07 65.54 -30.24
CA PHE A 635 74.40 66.91 -30.61
C PHE A 635 73.26 67.83 -30.18
N THR A 636 73.57 68.98 -29.59
CA THR A 636 72.56 70.02 -29.31
C THR A 636 72.73 71.12 -30.33
N ASP A 637 71.72 71.31 -31.16
CA ASP A 637 71.67 72.32 -32.19
C ASP A 637 71.21 73.66 -31.60
N ASP A 638 72.09 74.65 -31.69
CA ASP A 638 71.95 75.97 -31.12
C ASP A 638 71.76 77.06 -32.18
N ALA A 639 71.29 76.70 -33.39
CA ALA A 639 71.08 77.63 -34.50
C ALA A 639 70.17 78.84 -34.19
N ARG A 640 69.40 78.80 -33.08
CA ARG A 640 68.47 79.83 -32.60
C ARG A 640 67.67 80.50 -33.73
N SER A 641 67.14 79.68 -34.64
CA SER A 641 66.38 80.10 -35.81
C SER A 641 64.88 79.84 -35.61
N THR A 642 64.04 80.70 -36.20
CA THR A 642 62.60 80.44 -36.32
C THR A 642 62.24 79.66 -37.59
N ALA A 643 63.21 79.40 -38.48
CA ALA A 643 62.99 78.55 -39.65
C ALA A 643 62.96 77.08 -39.26
N ASP A 644 62.22 76.27 -40.00
CA ASP A 644 62.14 74.83 -39.76
C ASP A 644 63.49 74.14 -39.99
N HIS A 645 63.91 73.32 -39.03
CA HIS A 645 65.12 72.51 -39.02
C HIS A 645 64.82 71.11 -39.57
N THR A 646 65.65 70.64 -40.49
CA THR A 646 65.66 69.24 -40.95
C THR A 646 67.03 68.64 -40.68
N TYR A 647 67.07 67.41 -40.21
CA TYR A 647 68.31 66.72 -39.87
C TYR A 647 68.54 65.54 -40.80
N ARG A 648 69.66 65.55 -41.52
CA ARG A 648 70.10 64.43 -42.35
C ARG A 648 71.28 63.72 -41.71
N VAL A 649 71.17 62.43 -41.47
CA VAL A 649 72.28 61.60 -40.98
C VAL A 649 72.76 60.70 -42.10
N THR A 650 74.06 60.62 -42.31
CA THR A 650 74.69 59.73 -43.28
C THR A 650 75.70 58.82 -42.59
N VAL A 651 75.85 57.59 -43.06
CA VAL A 651 76.95 56.70 -42.66
C VAL A 651 77.88 56.46 -43.84
N ALA A 652 79.18 56.31 -43.59
CA ALA A 652 80.16 55.77 -44.53
C ALA A 652 80.97 54.68 -43.82
N MET A 653 80.94 53.45 -44.32
CA MET A 653 81.54 52.29 -43.66
C MET A 653 82.62 51.59 -44.50
N VAL A 654 83.67 51.13 -43.83
CA VAL A 654 84.70 50.23 -44.37
C VAL A 654 84.72 48.95 -43.55
N GLU A 655 84.46 47.82 -44.19
CA GLU A 655 84.53 46.49 -43.56
C GLU A 655 85.98 46.01 -43.41
N GLN A 656 86.29 45.29 -42.33
CA GLN A 656 87.54 44.53 -42.27
C GLN A 656 87.49 43.41 -43.33
N ALA A 657 88.58 43.25 -44.09
CA ALA A 657 88.69 42.17 -45.05
C ALA A 657 88.71 40.81 -44.33
N VAL A 658 87.95 39.83 -44.84
CA VAL A 658 87.97 38.45 -44.35
C VAL A 658 88.23 37.52 -45.52
N THR A 659 89.30 36.73 -45.42
CA THR A 659 89.65 35.72 -46.41
C THR A 659 88.95 34.41 -46.08
N ILE A 660 88.28 33.82 -47.08
CA ILE A 660 87.54 32.57 -46.94
C ILE A 660 88.38 31.45 -47.57
N GLY A 661 88.90 30.54 -46.74
CA GLY A 661 89.70 29.38 -47.17
C GLY A 661 88.85 28.11 -47.34
N PRO A 662 89.09 27.28 -48.37
CA PRO A 662 88.31 26.07 -48.63
C PRO A 662 88.65 24.95 -47.63
N ARG A 663 87.66 24.13 -47.28
CA ARG A 663 87.82 22.86 -46.56
C ARG A 663 87.55 21.68 -47.52
N PRO A 664 88.17 20.49 -47.36
CA PRO A 664 87.94 19.35 -48.25
C PRO A 664 86.45 18.99 -48.36
N GLY A 665 85.91 18.96 -49.59
CA GLY A 665 84.49 18.73 -49.86
C GLY A 665 83.62 19.98 -50.03
N ALA A 666 84.22 21.16 -50.27
CA ALA A 666 83.48 22.41 -50.47
C ALA A 666 82.81 22.48 -51.86
N ASP A 667 81.47 22.54 -51.88
CA ASP A 667 80.64 22.71 -53.08
C ASP A 667 79.63 23.89 -52.98
N ARG A 668 79.57 24.58 -51.82
CA ARG A 668 78.64 25.70 -51.59
C ARG A 668 79.29 26.91 -50.90
N PRO A 669 78.99 28.16 -51.32
CA PRO A 669 79.47 29.38 -50.66
C PRO A 669 78.88 29.56 -49.26
N PRO A 670 79.59 30.24 -48.33
CA PRO A 670 79.08 30.52 -46.99
C PRO A 670 77.76 31.27 -46.95
N ALA A 671 76.94 30.99 -45.93
CA ALA A 671 75.80 31.83 -45.60
C ALA A 671 76.32 33.21 -45.18
N ASN A 672 75.76 34.28 -45.77
CA ASN A 672 76.16 35.65 -45.51
C ASN A 672 74.93 36.49 -45.18
N THR A 673 74.83 36.93 -43.92
CA THR A 673 73.73 37.76 -43.44
C THR A 673 74.27 39.11 -42.99
N VAL A 674 73.66 40.20 -43.46
CA VAL A 674 74.01 41.58 -43.07
C VAL A 674 72.79 42.24 -42.43
N TYR A 675 73.01 42.93 -41.31
CA TYR A 675 72.06 43.77 -40.63
C TYR A 675 72.64 45.19 -40.50
N GLN A 676 71.81 46.19 -40.78
CA GLN A 676 72.16 47.59 -40.63
C GLN A 676 70.96 48.36 -40.09
N ARG A 677 71.21 49.29 -39.16
CA ARG A 677 70.24 50.27 -38.68
C ARG A 677 70.90 51.63 -38.47
N LEU A 678 70.35 52.65 -39.12
CA LEU A 678 70.71 54.05 -38.88
C LEU A 678 69.49 54.77 -38.29
N SER A 679 69.67 55.49 -37.18
CA SER A 679 68.57 56.21 -36.52
C SER A 679 68.94 57.65 -36.19
N ASN A 680 67.94 58.53 -36.25
CA ASN A 680 68.02 59.92 -35.84
C ASN A 680 66.82 60.25 -34.94
N THR A 681 67.08 60.65 -33.70
CA THR A 681 66.05 61.03 -32.71
C THR A 681 66.20 62.49 -32.33
N THR A 682 65.12 63.26 -32.40
CA THR A 682 65.06 64.67 -32.02
C THR A 682 64.18 64.87 -30.79
N VAL A 683 64.62 65.79 -29.93
CA VAL A 683 63.92 66.23 -28.71
C VAL A 683 63.96 67.75 -28.69
N GLU A 684 62.77 68.35 -28.61
CA GLU A 684 62.57 69.81 -28.52
C GLU A 684 62.26 70.25 -27.08
#